data_AF-A0A8C2QNH5-F1
#
_entry.id   AF-A0A8C2QNH5-F1
#
_cell.length_a   1.000
_cell.length_b   1.000
_cell.length_c   1.000
_cell.angle_alpha   90.00
_cell.angle_beta   90.00
_cell.angle_gamma   90.00
#
_symmetry.space_group_name_H-M   'P 1'
#
loop_
_entity.id
_entity.type
_entity.pdbx_description
1 polymer ?
#
loop_
_entity_poly.entity_id
_entity_poly.type
_entity_poly.pdbx_seq_one_letter_code
_entity_poly.pdbx_strand_id
1 'polypeptide(L)'
;MFKTLPEEAAFRALKLTLQLVAPLHDIVAYLFSFAKLGNFPACFDSPLSPGPLRNDWGGPEGIGSELQELQKMIDSLLSPQDPSQVAQALLLRREVTWLQFDAAMRHLLRTFLAAGNAPAHQSVADGVCHGLPPLSNCLRRSIFSSQLSLPQPLDPRSPRAFSMFPWRAFLEDGGPFPVMSSIPNTLEYDMQMCLCGLSDRDRKVAHVELVGVQALMEDVLLSGSHVITDHSPERQATQYNTQLDWSKRLGLCPSQLESHAKASALLEGPCEAVMPFALLKCFLVLWKQLEVLKEHWGRLKLQGQEINSAPLHKQFSELYEADIFYPSMKALARRVGKEDEFEELIIRSQSILPPMGASEIEIKAQQLQKLLESLEIHMIQEVMRKVSREMTLLLSEKSNKEPTLPTDLWKHQVMKENFSVVRPQIVERFVQRLMESSQEDGPEITFRRDHLEACLLSLGCDVMARERSNFETYSMCYEHVLQHAREKLSQREQEVDLLRRSQLPPEDCAGQVAELSHDLIMEITALRAQLTDLEEESLNLKNQIRKEIQEEYRSLVQALFMTCVHIKEKLDENQFNLIQKMCELIGEVRAEGIANIKQLKKAWGSARPEEGAKENTAEEQLCPLEQASSGTLAAIVCKMQSLGRWRLAVQQARLTGQLSRAEKESIHSQRECLRIKLMAEQEVGLLHQQLLAARQALAEAHTDNRKLRQQQDTQAQLLRELEHRVTQDSVTRQQLEIIKTSGMEKLLEDVEQKEQQLQLLTAEAERASKLGQLRWRKMDRDLQQMRSRLAQERSVKLDAFHRVRELQSQLHDMEQPSLQMGSSSGLISQIHCPLNSASALSRCSHHFPKTNLPSNKMTRRTQRPKTVPIKNKRRIDDGFLPNVAENVQLTTSQVQTAPSRISFRHDSFSS
;
A
#
# COMPACT_ATOMS: atom_id res chain seq x y z
N MET A 1 -3.21 -38.19 -25.01
CA MET A 1 -2.27 -38.00 -26.14
C MET A 1 -0.95 -38.76 -25.94
N PHE A 2 -0.27 -38.67 -24.79
CA PHE A 2 1.09 -39.21 -24.62
C PHE A 2 1.22 -40.58 -23.91
N LYS A 3 0.10 -41.30 -23.66
CA LYS A 3 0.08 -42.55 -22.86
C LYS A 3 0.86 -43.72 -23.48
N THR A 4 1.24 -43.63 -24.75
CA THR A 4 1.97 -44.66 -25.50
C THR A 4 3.48 -44.39 -25.59
N LEU A 5 3.96 -43.26 -25.06
CA LEU A 5 5.38 -42.89 -25.08
C LEU A 5 6.08 -43.30 -23.76
N PRO A 6 7.39 -43.55 -23.79
CA PRO A 6 8.21 -43.68 -22.58
C PRO A 6 8.05 -42.44 -21.68
N GLU A 7 8.11 -42.61 -20.36
CA GLU A 7 7.77 -41.56 -19.38
C GLU A 7 8.55 -40.25 -19.58
N GLU A 8 9.86 -40.32 -19.85
CA GLU A 8 10.67 -39.14 -20.18
C GLU A 8 10.25 -38.46 -21.49
N ALA A 9 9.96 -39.25 -22.52
CA ALA A 9 9.52 -38.73 -23.81
C ALA A 9 8.11 -38.14 -23.73
N ALA A 10 7.23 -38.76 -22.93
CA ALA A 10 5.89 -38.27 -22.63
C ALA A 10 5.95 -36.94 -21.87
N PHE A 11 6.85 -36.82 -20.89
CA PHE A 11 7.07 -35.57 -20.14
C PHE A 11 7.61 -34.46 -21.04
N ARG A 12 8.62 -34.74 -21.88
CA ARG A 12 9.16 -33.78 -22.86
C ARG A 12 8.09 -33.34 -23.86
N ALA A 13 7.33 -34.28 -24.41
CA ALA A 13 6.25 -33.99 -25.35
C ALA A 13 5.14 -33.16 -24.71
N LEU A 14 4.73 -33.50 -23.48
CA LEU A 14 3.75 -32.71 -22.72
C LEU A 14 4.26 -31.30 -22.45
N LYS A 15 5.52 -31.15 -22.01
CA LYS A 15 6.14 -29.85 -21.75
C LYS A 15 6.15 -28.97 -23.00
N LEU A 16 6.63 -29.49 -24.13
CA LEU A 16 6.67 -28.74 -25.40
C LEU A 16 5.27 -28.39 -25.91
N THR A 17 4.32 -29.31 -25.79
CA THR A 17 2.93 -29.06 -26.19
C THR A 17 2.30 -27.95 -25.35
N LEU A 18 2.54 -27.95 -24.03
CA LEU A 18 2.06 -26.90 -23.15
C LEU A 18 2.75 -25.55 -23.44
N GLN A 19 4.04 -25.55 -23.73
CA GLN A 19 4.79 -24.35 -24.11
C GLN A 19 4.34 -23.73 -25.44
N LEU A 20 3.74 -24.52 -26.34
CA LEU A 20 3.17 -24.03 -27.60
C LEU A 20 1.71 -23.57 -27.45
N VAL A 21 0.88 -24.40 -26.81
CA VAL A 21 -0.57 -24.15 -26.71
C VAL A 21 -0.86 -22.95 -25.81
N ALA A 22 -0.10 -22.75 -24.72
CA ALA A 22 -0.33 -21.64 -23.79
C ALA A 22 -0.19 -20.24 -24.45
N PRO A 23 0.94 -19.88 -25.09
CA PRO A 23 1.06 -18.56 -25.72
C PRO A 23 0.12 -18.41 -26.92
N LEU A 24 -0.13 -19.47 -27.69
CA LEU A 24 -1.07 -19.43 -28.81
C LEU A 24 -2.51 -19.16 -28.34
N HIS A 25 -2.94 -19.85 -27.28
CA HIS A 25 -4.24 -19.62 -26.65
C HIS A 25 -4.37 -18.16 -26.18
N ASP A 26 -3.37 -17.63 -25.49
CA ASP A 26 -3.37 -16.26 -24.98
C ASP A 26 -3.46 -15.21 -26.09
N ILE A 27 -2.73 -15.41 -27.19
CA ILE A 27 -2.79 -14.53 -28.37
C ILE A 27 -4.19 -14.56 -28.99
N VAL A 28 -4.73 -15.76 -29.23
CA VAL A 28 -6.07 -15.91 -29.82
C VAL A 28 -7.14 -15.31 -28.90
N ALA A 29 -7.07 -15.56 -27.59
CA ALA A 29 -7.96 -14.98 -26.60
C ALA A 29 -7.89 -13.45 -26.60
N TYR A 30 -6.68 -12.87 -26.72
CA TYR A 30 -6.50 -11.43 -26.88
C TYR A 30 -7.18 -10.90 -28.12
N LEU A 31 -6.96 -11.51 -29.29
CA LEU A 31 -7.57 -11.07 -30.55
C LEU A 31 -9.10 -11.08 -30.48
N PHE A 32 -9.70 -12.13 -29.92
CA PHE A 32 -11.14 -12.19 -29.71
C PHE A 32 -11.64 -11.15 -28.70
N SER A 33 -10.91 -10.95 -27.60
CA SER A 33 -11.28 -9.96 -26.57
C SER A 33 -11.20 -8.53 -27.10
N PHE A 34 -10.14 -8.23 -27.86
CA PHE A 34 -9.93 -6.95 -28.52
C PHE A 34 -11.02 -6.66 -29.55
N ALA A 35 -11.36 -7.63 -30.41
CA ALA A 35 -12.45 -7.50 -31.38
C ALA A 35 -13.82 -7.24 -30.72
N LYS A 36 -14.04 -7.77 -29.51
CA LYS A 36 -15.27 -7.52 -28.75
C LYS A 36 -15.33 -6.15 -28.09
N LEU A 37 -14.22 -5.43 -27.92
CA LEU A 37 -14.25 -4.04 -27.42
C LEU A 37 -15.10 -3.11 -28.31
N GLY A 38 -15.16 -3.40 -29.61
CA GLY A 38 -16.03 -2.69 -30.56
C GLY A 38 -17.49 -3.13 -30.54
N ASN A 39 -17.79 -4.29 -29.95
CA ASN A 39 -19.15 -4.86 -29.83
C ASN A 39 -19.64 -4.70 -28.39
N PHE A 40 -19.81 -3.48 -27.90
CA PHE A 40 -20.38 -3.26 -26.58
C PHE A 40 -21.89 -3.62 -26.62
N PRO A 41 -22.38 -4.66 -25.93
CA PRO A 41 -23.79 -4.68 -25.58
C PRO A 41 -23.96 -3.56 -24.55
N ALA A 42 -24.85 -2.60 -24.82
CA ALA A 42 -25.24 -1.62 -23.82
C ALA A 42 -25.60 -2.36 -22.53
N CYS A 43 -24.73 -2.29 -21.52
CA CYS A 43 -24.94 -2.96 -20.26
C CYS A 43 -25.86 -2.07 -19.43
N PHE A 44 -27.03 -2.62 -19.11
CA PHE A 44 -28.08 -2.08 -18.23
C PHE A 44 -28.86 -0.87 -18.81
N ASP A 45 -30.09 -1.16 -19.22
CA ASP A 45 -31.22 -0.24 -19.44
C ASP A 45 -31.09 0.81 -20.57
N SER A 46 -31.15 0.39 -21.85
CA SER A 46 -32.00 1.01 -22.90
C SER A 46 -31.63 0.53 -24.32
N PRO A 47 -32.59 0.12 -25.18
CA PRO A 47 -32.29 -0.35 -26.52
C PRO A 47 -32.54 0.76 -27.56
N LEU A 48 -31.74 1.82 -27.61
CA LEU A 48 -31.86 2.83 -28.69
C LEU A 48 -30.51 3.47 -29.03
N SER A 49 -29.69 2.79 -29.84
CA SER A 49 -28.80 3.46 -30.80
C SER A 49 -28.49 2.52 -31.97
N PRO A 50 -28.82 2.89 -33.22
CA PRO A 50 -28.52 2.08 -34.40
C PRO A 50 -27.10 2.41 -34.90
N GLY A 51 -26.18 1.45 -34.75
CA GLY A 51 -24.88 1.45 -35.43
C GLY A 51 -23.76 0.83 -34.58
N PRO A 52 -23.43 -0.47 -34.74
CA PRO A 52 -22.26 -1.03 -34.09
C PRO A 52 -21.00 -0.40 -34.69
N LEU A 53 -20.05 0.01 -33.84
CA LEU A 53 -18.67 0.41 -34.19
C LEU A 53 -17.86 -0.80 -34.69
N ARG A 54 -18.43 -1.57 -35.62
CA ARG A 54 -18.04 -2.94 -35.97
C ARG A 54 -16.69 -3.02 -36.70
N ASN A 55 -16.19 -1.90 -37.21
CA ASN A 55 -15.08 -1.86 -38.15
C ASN A 55 -13.76 -1.32 -37.56
N ASP A 56 -13.78 -0.65 -36.40
CA ASP A 56 -12.57 0.00 -35.89
C ASP A 56 -11.72 -0.97 -35.04
N TRP A 57 -12.36 -1.79 -34.19
CA TRP A 57 -11.65 -2.67 -33.23
C TRP A 57 -11.21 -4.02 -33.79
N GLY A 58 -10.98 -4.13 -35.09
CA GLY A 58 -10.39 -5.33 -35.71
C GLY A 58 -11.38 -6.40 -36.16
N GLY A 59 -12.64 -6.46 -35.68
CA GLY A 59 -13.69 -7.31 -36.27
C GLY A 59 -13.30 -8.79 -36.57
N PRO A 60 -14.04 -9.52 -37.41
CA PRO A 60 -13.63 -10.86 -37.84
C PRO A 60 -12.52 -10.83 -38.90
N GLU A 61 -12.43 -9.78 -39.72
CA GLU A 61 -11.45 -9.64 -40.79
C GLU A 61 -10.04 -9.34 -40.25
N GLY A 62 -9.93 -8.49 -39.21
CA GLY A 62 -8.67 -8.19 -38.54
C GLY A 62 -8.15 -9.34 -37.68
N ILE A 63 -9.02 -10.18 -37.11
CA ILE A 63 -8.59 -11.46 -36.51
C ILE A 63 -7.92 -12.33 -37.59
N GLY A 64 -8.51 -12.39 -38.80
CA GLY A 64 -7.94 -13.12 -39.93
C GLY A 64 -6.57 -12.60 -40.36
N SER A 65 -6.39 -11.27 -40.47
CA SER A 65 -5.10 -10.68 -40.83
C SER A 65 -4.04 -10.90 -39.75
N GLU A 66 -4.38 -10.75 -38.47
CA GLU A 66 -3.46 -10.99 -37.35
C GLU A 66 -3.01 -12.46 -37.28
N LEU A 67 -3.92 -13.41 -37.51
CA LEU A 67 -3.59 -14.83 -37.61
C LEU A 67 -2.72 -15.14 -38.83
N GLN A 68 -2.92 -14.43 -39.95
CA GLN A 68 -2.09 -14.57 -41.13
C GLN A 68 -0.67 -14.02 -40.89
N GLU A 69 -0.53 -12.90 -40.20
CA GLU A 69 0.78 -12.36 -39.78
C GLU A 69 1.48 -13.28 -38.77
N LEU A 70 0.72 -13.88 -37.84
CA LEU A 70 1.23 -14.92 -36.94
C LEU A 70 1.76 -16.13 -37.72
N GLN A 71 1.04 -16.58 -38.74
CA GLN A 71 1.49 -17.69 -39.59
C GLN A 71 2.75 -17.31 -40.38
N LYS A 72 2.78 -16.12 -41.00
CA LYS A 72 3.98 -15.62 -41.72
C LYS A 72 5.20 -15.55 -40.82
N MET A 73 5.03 -15.10 -39.56
CA MET A 73 6.10 -15.09 -38.58
C MET A 73 6.66 -16.50 -38.35
N ILE A 74 5.79 -17.47 -38.10
CA ILE A 74 6.20 -18.86 -37.84
C ILE A 74 6.93 -19.43 -39.07
N ASP A 75 6.39 -19.18 -40.27
CA ASP A 75 6.98 -19.63 -41.54
C ASP A 75 8.35 -18.98 -41.82
N SER A 76 8.59 -17.77 -41.30
CA SER A 76 9.86 -17.03 -41.46
C SER A 76 10.98 -17.47 -40.51
N LEU A 77 10.72 -18.37 -39.55
CA LEU A 77 11.72 -18.88 -38.62
C LEU A 77 12.76 -19.75 -39.37
N LEU A 78 14.02 -19.78 -38.87
CA LEU A 78 15.09 -20.60 -39.45
C LEU A 78 14.74 -22.10 -39.48
N SER A 79 14.00 -22.59 -38.47
CA SER A 79 13.44 -23.94 -38.45
C SER A 79 11.99 -23.94 -37.93
N PRO A 80 10.98 -23.81 -38.81
CA PRO A 80 9.56 -23.76 -38.41
C PRO A 80 9.05 -25.12 -37.86
N GLN A 81 9.82 -26.19 -38.06
CA GLN A 81 9.52 -27.54 -37.56
C GLN A 81 10.06 -27.79 -36.13
N ASP A 82 10.88 -26.89 -35.58
CA ASP A 82 11.39 -27.01 -34.21
C ASP A 82 10.36 -26.43 -33.22
N PRO A 83 9.71 -27.27 -32.39
CA PRO A 83 8.68 -26.81 -31.45
C PRO A 83 9.22 -25.84 -30.40
N SER A 84 10.52 -25.88 -30.09
CA SER A 84 11.12 -25.02 -29.08
C SER A 84 11.28 -23.57 -29.57
N GLN A 85 11.71 -23.40 -30.82
CA GLN A 85 11.82 -22.09 -31.47
C GLN A 85 10.45 -21.46 -31.71
N VAL A 86 9.48 -22.26 -32.16
CA VAL A 86 8.09 -21.80 -32.35
C VAL A 86 7.50 -21.36 -31.01
N ALA A 87 7.71 -22.12 -29.92
CA ALA A 87 7.25 -21.73 -28.59
C ALA A 87 7.86 -20.41 -28.12
N GLN A 88 9.16 -20.19 -28.38
CA GLN A 88 9.84 -18.95 -28.01
C GLN A 88 9.33 -17.74 -28.81
N ALA A 89 9.11 -17.89 -30.12
CA ALA A 89 8.55 -16.85 -30.97
C ALA A 89 7.11 -16.47 -30.53
N LEU A 90 6.27 -17.48 -30.26
CA LEU A 90 4.90 -17.27 -29.76
C LEU A 90 4.88 -16.58 -28.39
N LEU A 91 5.77 -16.96 -27.47
CA LEU A 91 5.90 -16.30 -26.18
C LEU A 91 6.26 -14.82 -26.32
N LEU A 92 7.24 -14.49 -27.17
CA LEU A 92 7.64 -13.10 -27.41
C LEU A 92 6.51 -12.29 -28.07
N ARG A 93 5.80 -12.87 -29.05
CA ARG A 93 4.64 -12.22 -29.67
C ARG A 93 3.54 -11.93 -28.65
N ARG A 94 3.22 -12.91 -27.80
CA ARG A 94 2.24 -12.74 -26.70
C ARG A 94 2.63 -11.57 -25.79
N GLU A 95 3.89 -11.53 -25.34
CA GLU A 95 4.38 -10.46 -24.46
C GLU A 95 4.30 -9.08 -25.14
N VAL A 96 4.71 -8.96 -26.41
CA VAL A 96 4.61 -7.71 -27.18
C VAL A 96 3.15 -7.24 -27.28
N THR A 97 2.23 -8.16 -27.58
CA THR A 97 0.80 -7.84 -27.75
C THR A 97 0.19 -7.26 -26.45
N TRP A 98 0.52 -7.84 -25.30
CA TRP A 98 0.02 -7.34 -24.01
C TRP A 98 0.69 -6.04 -23.59
N LEU A 99 2.00 -5.92 -23.81
CA LEU A 99 2.74 -4.70 -23.53
C LEU A 99 2.27 -3.52 -24.39
N GLN A 100 1.86 -3.77 -25.64
CA GLN A 100 1.27 -2.77 -26.53
C GLN A 100 0.01 -2.16 -25.90
N PHE A 101 -0.91 -3.03 -25.41
CA PHE A 101 -2.13 -2.57 -24.77
C PHE A 101 -1.84 -1.81 -23.47
N ASP A 102 -0.96 -2.32 -22.60
CA ASP A 102 -0.57 -1.66 -21.34
C ASP A 102 0.10 -0.30 -21.59
N ALA A 103 0.99 -0.20 -22.58
CA ALA A 103 1.62 1.05 -22.98
C ALA A 103 0.58 2.06 -23.50
N ALA A 104 -0.34 1.62 -24.35
CA ALA A 104 -1.41 2.47 -24.88
C ALA A 104 -2.33 3.00 -23.77
N MET A 105 -2.78 2.15 -22.85
CA MET A 105 -3.66 2.57 -21.74
C MET A 105 -2.99 3.59 -20.81
N ARG A 106 -1.69 3.40 -20.51
CA ARG A 106 -0.93 4.38 -19.71
C ARG A 106 -0.71 5.69 -20.44
N HIS A 107 -0.46 5.64 -21.75
CA HIS A 107 -0.32 6.83 -22.56
C HIS A 107 -1.64 7.61 -22.67
N LEU A 108 -2.76 6.90 -22.85
CA LEU A 108 -4.10 7.45 -22.98
C LEU A 108 -4.51 8.33 -21.77
N LEU A 109 -4.07 7.98 -20.56
CA LEU A 109 -4.29 8.80 -19.36
C LEU A 109 -3.77 10.23 -19.54
N ARG A 110 -2.62 10.40 -20.18
CA ARG A 110 -2.01 11.72 -20.46
C ARG A 110 -2.77 12.42 -21.58
N THR A 111 -3.12 11.70 -22.64
CA THR A 111 -3.86 12.24 -23.78
C THR A 111 -5.18 12.88 -23.34
N PHE A 112 -5.95 12.22 -22.46
CA PHE A 112 -7.20 12.79 -21.96
C PHE A 112 -7.00 14.05 -21.12
N LEU A 113 -5.95 14.12 -20.29
CA LEU A 113 -5.63 15.34 -19.55
C LEU A 113 -5.18 16.47 -20.46
N ALA A 114 -4.36 16.17 -21.48
CA ALA A 114 -3.93 17.12 -22.49
C ALA A 114 -5.11 17.68 -23.30
N ALA A 115 -6.11 16.84 -23.59
CA ALA A 115 -7.36 17.24 -24.23
C ALA A 115 -8.35 17.96 -23.29
N GLY A 116 -8.04 18.08 -22.00
CA GLY A 116 -8.92 18.67 -20.99
C GLY A 116 -10.10 17.79 -20.56
N ASN A 117 -10.12 16.51 -20.94
CA ASN A 117 -11.18 15.56 -20.61
C ASN A 117 -10.88 14.83 -19.28
N ALA A 118 -11.03 15.55 -18.16
CA ALA A 118 -10.90 15.00 -16.82
C ALA A 118 -11.81 13.79 -16.50
N PRO A 119 -13.10 13.73 -16.91
CA PRO A 119 -13.93 12.57 -16.58
C PRO A 119 -13.50 11.30 -17.30
N ALA A 120 -13.05 11.39 -18.56
CA ALA A 120 -12.48 10.25 -19.27
C ALA A 120 -11.15 9.79 -18.64
N HIS A 121 -10.29 10.73 -18.25
CA HIS A 121 -9.06 10.41 -17.51
C HIS A 121 -9.37 9.64 -16.22
N GLN A 122 -10.30 10.12 -15.39
CA GLN A 122 -10.66 9.45 -14.13
C GLN A 122 -11.20 8.04 -14.37
N SER A 123 -12.08 7.89 -15.37
CA SER A 123 -12.67 6.58 -15.71
C SER A 123 -11.60 5.57 -16.12
N VAL A 124 -10.64 5.98 -16.96
CA VAL A 124 -9.52 5.12 -17.35
C VAL A 124 -8.55 4.91 -16.21
N ALA A 125 -8.28 5.89 -15.35
CA ALA A 125 -7.36 5.75 -14.22
C ALA A 125 -7.88 4.69 -13.22
N ASP A 126 -9.15 4.79 -12.87
CA ASP A 126 -9.83 3.82 -12.00
C ASP A 126 -9.88 2.43 -12.65
N GLY A 127 -10.23 2.38 -13.95
CA GLY A 127 -10.27 1.14 -14.73
C GLY A 127 -8.90 0.45 -14.84
N VAL A 128 -7.85 1.19 -15.16
CA VAL A 128 -6.48 0.71 -15.36
C VAL A 128 -5.88 0.14 -14.06
N CYS A 129 -6.19 0.73 -12.91
CA CYS A 129 -5.73 0.23 -11.61
C CYS A 129 -6.19 -1.20 -11.33
N HIS A 130 -7.35 -1.59 -11.85
CA HIS A 130 -7.94 -2.91 -11.67
C HIS A 130 -7.73 -3.85 -12.87
N GLY A 131 -7.80 -3.31 -14.09
CA GLY A 131 -7.78 -4.07 -15.35
C GLY A 131 -6.39 -4.35 -15.93
N LEU A 132 -5.36 -3.52 -15.69
CA LEU A 132 -3.99 -3.80 -16.21
C LEU A 132 -3.18 -4.82 -15.39
N PRO A 133 -3.28 -4.91 -14.04
CA PRO A 133 -2.55 -5.92 -13.28
C PRO A 133 -2.79 -7.38 -13.69
N PRO A 134 -4.02 -7.83 -14.02
CA PRO A 134 -4.26 -9.18 -14.58
C PRO A 134 -3.78 -9.36 -16.03
N LEU A 135 -3.59 -8.27 -16.78
CA LEU A 135 -3.04 -8.28 -18.15
C LEU A 135 -1.50 -8.21 -18.16
N SER A 136 -0.87 -8.22 -16.98
CA SER A 136 0.58 -8.12 -16.80
C SER A 136 1.16 -9.47 -16.38
N ASN A 137 2.44 -9.71 -16.67
CA ASN A 137 3.19 -10.87 -16.14
C ASN A 137 3.48 -10.76 -14.62
N CYS A 138 2.65 -10.01 -13.89
CA CYS A 138 2.77 -9.85 -12.45
C CYS A 138 2.21 -11.08 -11.74
N LEU A 139 3.06 -11.75 -10.96
CA LEU A 139 2.64 -12.85 -10.10
C LEU A 139 1.47 -12.44 -9.19
N ARG A 140 0.32 -13.09 -9.36
CA ARG A 140 -0.83 -12.94 -8.45
C ARG A 140 -0.86 -14.13 -7.49
N ARG A 141 -1.07 -13.84 -6.20
CA ARG A 141 -1.29 -14.89 -5.20
C ARG A 141 -2.66 -15.52 -5.46
N SER A 142 -2.65 -16.73 -5.98
CA SER A 142 -3.86 -17.55 -6.11
C SER A 142 -4.22 -18.15 -4.75
N ILE A 143 -5.50 -18.39 -4.48
CA ILE A 143 -5.93 -19.12 -3.27
C ILE A 143 -5.25 -20.51 -3.23
N PHE A 144 -4.98 -21.08 -4.40
CA PHE A 144 -4.25 -22.34 -4.59
C PHE A 144 -2.73 -22.21 -4.45
N SER A 145 -2.15 -21.00 -4.53
CA SER A 145 -0.69 -20.81 -4.37
C SER A 145 -0.22 -21.04 -2.93
N SER A 146 -1.14 -21.00 -1.95
CA SER A 146 -0.85 -21.32 -0.54
C SER A 146 -0.64 -22.82 -0.31
N GLN A 147 -1.22 -23.68 -1.16
CA GLN A 147 -1.16 -25.15 -1.02
C GLN A 147 0.12 -25.74 -1.63
N LEU A 148 0.80 -24.99 -2.50
CA LEU A 148 2.00 -25.41 -3.23
C LEU A 148 3.03 -24.27 -3.23
N SER A 149 3.62 -23.95 -2.08
CA SER A 149 4.68 -22.93 -1.97
C SER A 149 6.01 -23.41 -2.55
N LEU A 150 6.83 -22.52 -3.12
CA LEU A 150 8.20 -22.87 -3.55
C LEU A 150 9.06 -23.10 -2.31
N PRO A 151 9.93 -24.13 -2.29
CA PRO A 151 10.90 -24.26 -1.22
C PRO A 151 11.84 -23.05 -1.27
N GLN A 152 11.83 -22.24 -0.21
CA GLN A 152 12.76 -21.12 -0.06
C GLN A 152 14.21 -21.65 -0.08
N PRO A 153 15.15 -21.00 -0.79
CA PRO A 153 15.11 -19.60 -1.25
C PRO A 153 14.77 -19.41 -2.75
N LEU A 154 14.10 -20.35 -3.42
CA LEU A 154 13.79 -20.20 -4.86
C LEU A 154 12.77 -19.08 -5.09
N ASP A 155 13.16 -18.04 -5.84
CA ASP A 155 12.25 -16.99 -6.33
C ASP A 155 11.34 -17.58 -7.43
N PRO A 156 10.00 -17.43 -7.31
CA PRO A 156 9.02 -17.63 -8.37
C PRO A 156 9.45 -17.19 -9.78
N ARG A 157 10.10 -16.03 -9.90
CA ARG A 157 10.52 -15.47 -11.20
C ARG A 157 11.87 -15.98 -11.69
N SER A 158 12.54 -16.84 -10.92
CA SER A 158 13.84 -17.35 -11.33
C SER A 158 13.69 -18.35 -12.49
N PRO A 159 14.60 -18.33 -13.49
CA PRO A 159 14.62 -19.34 -14.57
C PRO A 159 14.80 -20.76 -14.02
N ARG A 160 15.40 -20.88 -12.83
CA ARG A 160 15.61 -22.12 -12.13
C ARG A 160 14.30 -22.67 -11.55
N ALA A 161 13.43 -21.81 -11.02
CA ALA A 161 12.07 -22.18 -10.63
C ALA A 161 11.24 -22.58 -11.86
N PHE A 162 11.33 -21.83 -12.96
CA PHE A 162 10.61 -22.14 -14.21
C PHE A 162 11.06 -23.46 -14.86
N SER A 163 12.36 -23.79 -14.79
CA SER A 163 12.89 -25.03 -15.35
C SER A 163 12.58 -26.27 -14.49
N MET A 164 12.61 -26.14 -13.15
CA MET A 164 12.34 -27.22 -12.20
C MET A 164 10.85 -27.44 -11.94
N PHE A 165 10.06 -26.36 -11.96
CA PHE A 165 8.62 -26.40 -11.72
C PHE A 165 7.86 -25.68 -12.85
N PRO A 166 7.98 -26.11 -14.13
CA PRO A 166 7.34 -25.45 -15.27
C PRO A 166 5.82 -25.43 -15.18
N TRP A 167 5.20 -26.45 -14.58
CA TRP A 167 3.78 -26.49 -14.21
C TRP A 167 3.34 -25.39 -13.23
N ARG A 168 4.26 -24.73 -12.51
CA ARG A 168 3.96 -23.59 -11.64
C ARG A 168 3.97 -22.24 -12.32
N ALA A 169 4.58 -22.10 -13.51
CA ALA A 169 4.31 -20.96 -14.38
C ALA A 169 2.80 -20.79 -14.55
N PHE A 170 2.07 -21.89 -14.72
CA PHE A 170 0.62 -21.88 -14.82
C PHE A 170 -0.08 -21.42 -13.53
N LEU A 171 0.44 -21.72 -12.33
CA LEU A 171 -0.17 -21.38 -11.04
C LEU A 171 0.24 -20.00 -10.48
N GLU A 172 1.44 -19.52 -10.83
CA GLU A 172 2.03 -18.29 -10.32
C GLU A 172 2.07 -17.16 -11.36
N ASP A 173 2.02 -17.44 -12.67
CA ASP A 173 1.80 -16.39 -13.67
C ASP A 173 0.37 -15.87 -13.50
N GLY A 174 0.25 -14.59 -13.15
CA GLY A 174 -1.01 -13.86 -13.21
C GLY A 174 -1.49 -13.61 -14.65
N GLY A 175 -1.26 -14.54 -15.58
CA GLY A 175 -1.97 -14.60 -16.85
C GLY A 175 -3.34 -15.27 -16.66
N PRO A 176 -4.24 -15.18 -17.65
CA PRO A 176 -5.64 -15.49 -17.41
C PRO A 176 -5.93 -16.97 -17.07
N PHE A 177 -5.02 -17.95 -17.20
CA PHE A 177 -5.31 -19.36 -16.80
C PHE A 177 -4.09 -20.25 -16.41
N PRO A 178 -4.11 -20.87 -15.21
CA PRO A 178 -3.78 -22.28 -15.03
C PRO A 178 -5.02 -23.11 -15.38
N VAL A 179 -5.01 -23.90 -16.46
CA VAL A 179 -5.72 -25.18 -16.80
C VAL A 179 -7.03 -25.60 -16.05
N MET A 180 -7.70 -24.75 -15.28
CA MET A 180 -8.79 -25.06 -14.35
C MET A 180 -10.06 -24.26 -14.63
N SER A 181 -10.07 -23.32 -15.57
CA SER A 181 -11.33 -22.75 -16.07
C SER A 181 -11.22 -22.35 -17.54
N SER A 182 -12.21 -22.75 -18.32
CA SER A 182 -12.35 -22.49 -19.75
C SER A 182 -13.25 -21.28 -19.96
N ILE A 183 -12.90 -20.11 -19.41
CA ILE A 183 -13.75 -18.92 -19.50
C ILE A 183 -12.99 -17.78 -20.20
N PRO A 184 -12.99 -17.69 -21.54
CA PRO A 184 -12.40 -16.56 -22.28
C PRO A 184 -12.92 -15.16 -21.88
N ASN A 185 -13.90 -15.06 -20.97
CA ASN A 185 -14.50 -13.81 -20.51
C ASN A 185 -13.64 -13.03 -19.49
N THR A 186 -12.56 -13.58 -18.93
CA THR A 186 -11.71 -12.83 -17.97
C THR A 186 -10.90 -11.74 -18.65
N LEU A 187 -10.23 -12.06 -19.76
CA LEU A 187 -9.42 -11.10 -20.53
C LEU A 187 -10.29 -10.00 -21.15
N GLU A 188 -11.44 -10.38 -21.71
CA GLU A 188 -12.44 -9.44 -22.21
C GLU A 188 -12.90 -8.48 -21.11
N TYR A 189 -13.24 -9.01 -19.94
CA TYR A 189 -13.64 -8.21 -18.79
C TYR A 189 -12.53 -7.25 -18.37
N ASP A 190 -11.29 -7.71 -18.22
CA ASP A 190 -10.15 -6.88 -17.80
C ASP A 190 -9.85 -5.75 -18.79
N MET A 191 -9.91 -6.03 -20.10
CA MET A 191 -9.75 -5.00 -21.14
C MET A 191 -10.94 -4.02 -21.16
N GLN A 192 -12.17 -4.50 -20.97
CA GLN A 192 -13.37 -3.66 -20.87
C GLN A 192 -13.35 -2.78 -19.61
N MET A 193 -12.83 -3.28 -18.49
CA MET A 193 -12.66 -2.52 -17.26
C MET A 193 -11.73 -1.32 -17.47
N CYS A 194 -10.66 -1.46 -18.25
CA CYS A 194 -9.78 -0.33 -18.59
C CYS A 194 -10.49 0.79 -19.38
N LEU A 195 -11.53 0.47 -20.15
CA LEU A 195 -12.26 1.40 -21.02
C LEU A 195 -13.69 1.67 -20.51
N CYS A 196 -14.04 1.19 -19.32
CA CYS A 196 -15.35 1.39 -18.73
C CYS A 196 -15.57 2.88 -18.41
N GLY A 197 -16.81 3.36 -18.50
CA GLY A 197 -17.13 4.78 -18.26
C GLY A 197 -16.78 5.75 -19.40
N LEU A 198 -16.07 5.30 -20.44
CA LEU A 198 -15.80 6.12 -21.63
C LEU A 198 -17.03 6.26 -22.54
N SER A 199 -17.23 7.47 -23.07
CA SER A 199 -18.20 7.73 -24.13
C SER A 199 -17.77 7.09 -25.46
N ASP A 200 -18.68 6.90 -26.41
CA ASP A 200 -18.34 6.36 -27.73
C ASP A 200 -17.29 7.21 -28.46
N ARG A 201 -17.27 8.53 -28.23
CA ARG A 201 -16.25 9.43 -28.76
C ARG A 201 -14.89 9.18 -28.11
N ASP A 202 -14.86 9.05 -26.79
CA ASP A 202 -13.61 8.82 -26.04
C ASP A 202 -13.03 7.42 -26.30
N ARG A 203 -13.88 6.43 -26.57
CA ARG A 203 -13.45 5.10 -27.03
C ARG A 203 -12.76 5.16 -28.39
N LYS A 204 -13.20 6.02 -29.31
CA LYS A 204 -12.48 6.24 -30.57
C LYS A 204 -11.11 6.85 -30.33
N VAL A 205 -10.98 7.79 -29.38
CA VAL A 205 -9.68 8.33 -28.98
C VAL A 205 -8.79 7.21 -28.43
N ALA A 206 -9.32 6.37 -27.54
CA ALA A 206 -8.58 5.20 -27.01
C ALA A 206 -8.11 4.25 -28.11
N HIS A 207 -8.96 3.99 -29.11
CA HIS A 207 -8.61 3.18 -30.27
C HIS A 207 -7.49 3.82 -31.10
N VAL A 208 -7.59 5.13 -31.38
CA VAL A 208 -6.57 5.88 -32.12
C VAL A 208 -5.22 5.83 -31.40
N GLU A 209 -5.20 5.94 -30.07
CA GLU A 209 -3.96 5.81 -29.29
C GLU A 209 -3.36 4.40 -29.39
N LEU A 210 -4.18 3.34 -29.37
CA LEU A 210 -3.72 1.96 -29.57
C LEU A 210 -3.08 1.76 -30.96
N VAL A 211 -3.71 2.31 -32.01
CA VAL A 211 -3.16 2.31 -33.37
C VAL A 211 -1.90 3.17 -33.47
N GLY A 212 -1.86 4.30 -32.74
CA GLY A 212 -0.67 5.15 -32.64
C GLY A 212 0.53 4.43 -32.03
N VAL A 213 0.32 3.62 -30.99
CA VAL A 213 1.38 2.75 -30.43
C VAL A 213 1.83 1.72 -31.48
N GLN A 214 0.92 1.14 -32.25
CA GLN A 214 1.26 0.19 -33.31
C GLN A 214 2.11 0.83 -34.41
N ALA A 215 1.75 2.03 -34.87
CA ALA A 215 2.53 2.77 -35.87
C ALA A 215 3.95 3.08 -35.36
N LEU A 216 4.10 3.49 -34.09
CA LEU A 216 5.41 3.70 -33.48
C LEU A 216 6.23 2.41 -33.37
N MET A 217 5.58 1.28 -33.12
CA MET A 217 6.26 -0.02 -33.14
C MET A 217 6.77 -0.37 -34.54
N GLU A 218 6.00 -0.09 -35.59
CA GLU A 218 6.44 -0.27 -36.99
C GLU A 218 7.63 0.64 -37.33
N ASP A 219 7.60 1.91 -36.93
CA ASP A 219 8.71 2.86 -37.09
C ASP A 219 9.99 2.40 -36.36
N VAL A 220 9.83 1.79 -35.18
CA VAL A 220 10.94 1.21 -34.42
C VAL A 220 11.55 0.01 -35.15
N LEU A 221 10.73 -0.83 -35.80
CA LEU A 221 11.24 -1.94 -36.62
C LEU A 221 12.00 -1.43 -37.85
N LEU A 222 11.48 -0.39 -38.52
CA LEU A 222 12.12 0.23 -39.68
C LEU A 222 13.46 0.88 -39.31
N SER A 223 13.48 1.67 -38.23
CA SER A 223 14.70 2.33 -37.75
C SER A 223 15.75 1.35 -37.19
N GLY A 224 15.33 0.27 -36.52
CA GLY A 224 16.22 -0.79 -36.02
C GLY A 224 16.91 -1.57 -37.15
N SER A 225 16.26 -1.71 -38.29
CA SER A 225 16.81 -2.41 -39.47
C SER A 225 17.92 -1.60 -40.16
N HIS A 226 17.84 -0.26 -40.14
CA HIS A 226 18.88 0.60 -40.71
C HIS A 226 20.20 0.58 -39.92
N VAL A 227 20.15 0.42 -38.59
CA VAL A 227 21.35 0.31 -37.72
C VAL A 227 22.12 -0.99 -37.95
N ILE A 228 21.45 -2.04 -38.44
CA ILE A 228 22.07 -3.35 -38.74
C ILE A 228 22.73 -3.36 -40.13
N THR A 229 22.31 -2.47 -41.03
CA THR A 229 22.73 -2.48 -42.44
C THR A 229 23.87 -1.51 -42.75
N ASP A 230 24.10 -0.48 -41.93
CA ASP A 230 25.22 0.46 -42.06
C ASP A 230 26.56 -0.12 -41.53
N HIS A 231 26.97 -1.25 -42.11
CA HIS A 231 28.38 -1.63 -42.17
C HIS A 231 28.96 -1.16 -43.51
N SER A 232 29.21 0.15 -43.65
CA SER A 232 30.01 0.68 -44.76
C SER A 232 31.46 0.18 -44.65
N PRO A 233 32.11 -0.29 -45.74
CA PRO A 233 33.38 -1.02 -45.69
C PRO A 233 34.65 -0.15 -45.57
N GLU A 234 34.54 1.15 -45.26
CA GLU A 234 35.70 2.05 -45.17
C GLU A 234 35.88 2.62 -43.75
N ARG A 235 36.41 1.78 -42.85
CA ARG A 235 37.25 2.21 -41.70
C ARG A 235 37.82 0.98 -40.99
N GLN A 236 38.66 0.22 -41.71
CA GLN A 236 39.56 -0.75 -41.07
C GLN A 236 40.79 -0.02 -40.55
N ALA A 237 40.85 0.24 -39.23
CA ALA A 237 42.09 0.27 -38.44
C ALA A 237 41.83 0.66 -36.97
N THR A 238 41.12 -0.16 -36.20
CA THR A 238 41.54 -0.55 -34.83
C THR A 238 40.61 -1.63 -34.32
N GLN A 239 41.15 -2.84 -34.22
CA GLN A 239 40.47 -4.03 -33.76
C GLN A 239 40.57 -4.10 -32.23
N TYR A 240 39.47 -3.77 -31.55
CA TYR A 240 39.16 -4.31 -30.21
C TYR A 240 37.69 -4.70 -30.20
N ASN A 241 37.46 -5.99 -29.94
CA ASN A 241 36.16 -6.66 -29.88
C ASN A 241 35.11 -5.81 -29.14
N THR A 242 34.20 -5.20 -29.89
CA THR A 242 33.01 -4.56 -29.35
C THR A 242 31.79 -5.20 -30.01
N GLN A 243 31.48 -6.42 -29.58
CA GLN A 243 30.14 -6.98 -29.76
C GLN A 243 29.15 -5.97 -29.14
N LEU A 244 28.21 -5.48 -29.94
CA LEU A 244 27.29 -4.41 -29.57
C LEU A 244 26.30 -4.94 -28.51
N ASP A 245 26.68 -4.81 -27.25
CA ASP A 245 25.96 -5.36 -26.11
C ASP A 245 24.86 -4.37 -25.69
N TRP A 246 23.65 -4.57 -26.23
CA TRP A 246 22.45 -3.78 -25.91
C TRP A 246 22.18 -3.71 -24.39
N SER A 247 22.64 -4.71 -23.63
CA SER A 247 22.52 -4.78 -22.18
C SER A 247 23.29 -3.66 -21.46
N LYS A 248 24.45 -3.25 -21.97
CA LYS A 248 25.29 -2.18 -21.37
C LYS A 248 24.82 -0.78 -21.75
N ARG A 249 24.16 -0.61 -22.90
CA ARG A 249 23.70 0.71 -23.41
C ARG A 249 22.39 1.19 -22.78
N LEU A 250 21.53 0.29 -22.32
CA LEU A 250 20.18 0.64 -21.84
C LEU A 250 20.05 0.76 -20.31
N GLY A 251 21.08 0.44 -19.51
CA GLY A 251 21.04 0.59 -18.05
C GLY A 251 19.86 -0.13 -17.37
N LEU A 252 19.26 -1.11 -18.05
CA LEU A 252 18.18 -1.93 -17.53
C LEU A 252 18.78 -3.06 -16.71
N CYS A 253 18.25 -3.28 -15.50
CA CYS A 253 18.74 -4.27 -14.55
C CYS A 253 19.10 -5.63 -15.23
N PRO A 254 20.33 -6.14 -15.06
CA PRO A 254 20.78 -7.42 -15.65
C PRO A 254 19.97 -8.65 -15.19
N SER A 255 19.19 -8.54 -14.12
CA SER A 255 18.65 -9.69 -13.39
C SER A 255 17.54 -10.49 -14.08
N GLN A 256 16.92 -9.98 -15.14
CA GLN A 256 15.86 -10.74 -15.85
C GLN A 256 16.31 -11.35 -17.19
N LEU A 257 17.33 -10.80 -17.84
CA LEU A 257 17.83 -11.30 -19.14
C LEU A 257 19.05 -12.25 -19.00
N GLU A 258 19.81 -12.17 -17.90
CA GLU A 258 20.94 -13.08 -17.62
C GLU A 258 20.53 -14.52 -17.27
N SER A 259 19.24 -14.74 -17.10
CA SER A 259 18.62 -15.99 -16.67
C SER A 259 18.73 -17.14 -17.69
N HIS A 260 19.03 -16.83 -18.96
CA HIS A 260 19.23 -17.79 -20.05
C HIS A 260 20.72 -18.04 -20.40
N ALA A 261 21.66 -17.38 -19.73
CA ALA A 261 23.08 -17.42 -20.08
C ALA A 261 23.78 -18.77 -19.83
N LYS A 262 23.14 -19.72 -19.13
CA LYS A 262 23.69 -21.07 -18.89
C LYS A 262 23.11 -22.17 -19.78
N ALA A 263 22.13 -21.86 -20.63
CA ALA A 263 21.69 -22.72 -21.72
C ALA A 263 22.24 -22.26 -23.09
N SER A 264 22.88 -21.09 -23.14
CA SER A 264 23.42 -20.46 -24.35
C SER A 264 24.85 -20.90 -24.72
N ALA A 265 25.45 -21.85 -24.01
CA ALA A 265 26.74 -22.44 -24.42
C ALA A 265 26.61 -23.42 -25.61
N LEU A 266 25.39 -23.67 -26.10
CA LEU A 266 25.10 -24.56 -27.22
C LEU A 266 24.37 -23.88 -28.39
N LEU A 267 24.12 -22.57 -28.36
CA LEU A 267 23.48 -21.84 -29.47
C LEU A 267 24.48 -20.87 -30.10
N GLU A 268 25.22 -21.38 -31.05
CA GLU A 268 25.92 -20.59 -32.05
C GLU A 268 24.85 -19.98 -33.00
N GLY A 269 24.54 -18.70 -32.81
CA GLY A 269 23.74 -17.87 -33.73
C GLY A 269 22.34 -17.45 -33.24
N PRO A 270 22.07 -16.15 -32.97
CA PRO A 270 20.71 -15.63 -32.80
C PRO A 270 19.93 -15.66 -34.12
N CYS A 271 18.70 -16.16 -34.07
CA CYS A 271 17.78 -16.33 -35.21
C CYS A 271 17.21 -14.97 -35.68
N GLU A 272 17.49 -14.56 -36.94
CA GLU A 272 17.13 -13.25 -37.52
C GLU A 272 15.63 -12.89 -37.42
N ALA A 273 14.72 -13.89 -37.44
CA ALA A 273 13.27 -13.68 -37.40
C ALA A 273 12.70 -13.36 -36.00
N VAL A 274 13.43 -13.67 -34.91
CA VAL A 274 12.97 -13.43 -33.52
C VAL A 274 13.40 -12.05 -32.99
N MET A 275 14.43 -11.47 -33.61
CA MET A 275 15.00 -10.17 -33.24
C MET A 275 14.01 -8.99 -33.27
N PRO A 276 13.07 -8.89 -34.22
CA PRO A 276 12.07 -7.81 -34.24
C PRO A 276 11.20 -7.77 -32.98
N PHE A 277 10.67 -8.91 -32.54
CA PHE A 277 9.81 -8.97 -31.35
C PHE A 277 10.57 -8.75 -30.05
N ALA A 278 11.83 -9.17 -29.98
CA ALA A 278 12.69 -8.86 -28.85
C ALA A 278 12.95 -7.33 -28.75
N LEU A 279 13.21 -6.68 -29.89
CA LEU A 279 13.37 -5.22 -29.95
C LEU A 279 12.09 -4.49 -29.52
N LEU A 280 10.93 -4.92 -30.04
CA LEU A 280 9.63 -4.36 -29.66
C LEU A 280 9.32 -4.55 -28.17
N LYS A 281 9.61 -5.72 -27.61
CA LYS A 281 9.47 -5.98 -26.17
C LYS A 281 10.32 -5.00 -25.37
N CYS A 282 11.59 -4.81 -25.73
CA CYS A 282 12.48 -3.85 -25.08
C CYS A 282 11.94 -2.42 -25.16
N PHE A 283 11.48 -1.99 -26.34
CA PHE A 283 10.89 -0.68 -26.55
C PHE A 283 9.63 -0.45 -25.69
N LEU A 284 8.70 -1.40 -25.67
CA LEU A 284 7.47 -1.28 -24.90
C LEU A 284 7.70 -1.34 -23.39
N VAL A 285 8.66 -2.15 -22.92
CA VAL A 285 9.08 -2.15 -21.51
C VAL A 285 9.68 -0.80 -21.12
N LEU A 286 10.55 -0.25 -21.98
CA LEU A 286 11.13 1.07 -21.79
C LEU A 286 10.05 2.15 -21.71
N TRP A 287 9.06 2.10 -22.61
CA TRP A 287 7.95 3.05 -22.61
C TRP A 287 7.07 2.90 -21.36
N LYS A 288 6.70 1.68 -20.98
CA LYS A 288 5.96 1.42 -19.73
C LYS A 288 6.69 2.00 -18.52
N GLN A 289 7.99 1.74 -18.39
CA GLN A 289 8.81 2.26 -17.29
C GLN A 289 8.85 3.79 -17.30
N LEU A 290 9.00 4.39 -18.48
CA LEU A 290 8.98 5.84 -18.64
C LEU A 290 7.65 6.43 -18.15
N GLU A 291 6.48 5.90 -18.54
CA GLU A 291 5.19 6.44 -18.11
C GLU A 291 4.97 6.28 -16.60
N VAL A 292 5.30 5.13 -16.01
CA VAL A 292 5.20 4.89 -14.56
C VAL A 292 6.08 5.87 -13.78
N LEU A 293 7.32 6.05 -14.23
CA LEU A 293 8.25 6.95 -13.54
C LEU A 293 7.91 8.41 -13.77
N LYS A 294 7.40 8.79 -14.96
CA LYS A 294 6.85 10.13 -15.21
C LYS A 294 5.72 10.48 -14.25
N GLU A 295 4.83 9.53 -13.95
CA GLU A 295 3.76 9.72 -12.99
C GLU A 295 4.32 9.96 -11.58
N HIS A 296 5.25 9.11 -11.12
CA HIS A 296 5.85 9.25 -9.79
C HIS A 296 6.64 10.55 -9.64
N TRP A 297 7.47 10.87 -10.64
CA TRP A 297 8.23 12.13 -10.69
C TRP A 297 7.31 13.36 -10.69
N GLY A 298 6.20 13.30 -11.42
CA GLY A 298 5.20 14.37 -11.44
C GLY A 298 4.54 14.59 -10.08
N ARG A 299 4.13 13.52 -9.40
CA ARG A 299 3.61 13.59 -8.02
C ARG A 299 4.62 14.24 -7.07
N LEU A 300 5.91 13.90 -7.17
CA LEU A 300 6.96 14.49 -6.32
C LEU A 300 7.15 15.99 -6.58
N LYS A 301 7.18 16.43 -7.83
CA LYS A 301 7.36 17.83 -8.22
C LYS A 301 6.15 18.70 -7.85
N LEU A 302 4.95 18.13 -7.87
CA LEU A 302 3.70 18.79 -7.47
C LEU A 302 3.37 18.61 -5.96
N GLN A 303 4.36 18.32 -5.11
CA GLN A 303 4.20 18.18 -3.65
C GLN A 303 3.16 17.13 -3.20
N GLY A 304 3.02 16.05 -3.97
CA GLY A 304 2.10 14.95 -3.69
C GLY A 304 0.69 15.12 -4.25
N GLN A 305 0.42 16.18 -5.02
CA GLN A 305 -0.86 16.31 -5.73
C GLN A 305 -0.96 15.33 -6.90
N GLU A 306 -2.12 14.71 -7.07
CA GLU A 306 -2.40 13.84 -8.21
C GLU A 306 -2.70 14.66 -9.48
N ILE A 307 -2.18 14.21 -10.62
CA ILE A 307 -2.29 14.91 -11.91
C ILE A 307 -3.67 14.59 -12.53
N ASN A 308 -4.75 14.99 -11.87
CA ASN A 308 -6.11 14.59 -12.29
C ASN A 308 -6.88 15.71 -13.02
N SER A 309 -6.23 16.87 -13.24
CA SER A 309 -6.86 18.04 -13.87
C SER A 309 -5.99 18.65 -14.96
N ALA A 310 -6.64 19.26 -15.96
CA ALA A 310 -5.97 19.95 -17.06
C ALA A 310 -4.95 21.02 -16.63
N PRO A 311 -5.20 21.92 -15.65
CA PRO A 311 -4.20 22.91 -15.23
C PRO A 311 -2.99 22.26 -14.55
N LEU A 312 -3.20 21.21 -13.73
CA LEU A 312 -2.09 20.48 -13.12
C LEU A 312 -1.28 19.70 -14.15
N HIS A 313 -1.94 19.13 -15.17
CA HIS A 313 -1.25 18.50 -16.30
C HIS A 313 -0.42 19.53 -17.09
N LYS A 314 -0.95 20.73 -17.33
CA LYS A 314 -0.20 21.80 -18.01
C LYS A 314 1.06 22.20 -17.22
N GLN A 315 0.91 22.43 -15.91
CA GLN A 315 2.04 22.72 -15.03
C GLN A 315 3.06 21.56 -15.01
N PHE A 316 2.59 20.33 -14.97
CA PHE A 316 3.42 19.14 -15.08
C PHE A 316 4.17 19.08 -16.42
N SER A 317 3.49 19.35 -17.54
CA SER A 317 4.09 19.35 -18.89
C SER A 317 5.18 20.40 -19.01
N GLU A 318 4.95 21.62 -18.52
CA GLU A 318 5.96 22.70 -18.51
C GLU A 318 7.20 22.30 -17.69
N LEU A 319 7.00 21.71 -16.51
CA LEU A 319 8.10 21.21 -15.68
C LEU A 319 8.82 20.03 -16.34
N TYR A 320 8.09 19.10 -16.94
CA TYR A 320 8.67 17.94 -17.62
C TYR A 320 9.48 18.36 -18.84
N GLU A 321 9.00 19.34 -19.59
CA GLU A 321 9.71 19.90 -20.73
C GLU A 321 11.04 20.55 -20.32
N ALA A 322 11.02 21.36 -19.25
CA ALA A 322 12.20 22.07 -18.77
C ALA A 322 13.23 21.15 -18.08
N ASP A 323 12.79 20.28 -17.16
CA ASP A 323 13.68 19.50 -16.30
C ASP A 323 14.13 18.18 -16.94
N ILE A 324 13.32 17.59 -17.82
CA ILE A 324 13.58 16.25 -18.38
C ILE A 324 13.74 16.32 -19.90
N PHE A 325 12.73 16.77 -20.63
CA PHE A 325 12.71 16.63 -22.09
C PHE A 325 13.81 17.43 -22.79
N TYR A 326 13.92 18.73 -22.51
CA TYR A 326 14.96 19.58 -23.11
C TYR A 326 16.38 19.07 -22.79
N PRO A 327 16.73 18.78 -21.52
CA PRO A 327 18.03 18.18 -21.19
C PRO A 327 18.29 16.84 -21.87
N SER A 328 17.26 15.99 -22.03
CA SER A 328 17.38 14.73 -22.77
C SER A 328 17.65 14.96 -24.25
N MET A 329 16.91 15.86 -24.90
CA MET A 329 17.09 16.14 -26.33
C MET A 329 18.44 16.80 -26.61
N LYS A 330 18.89 17.71 -25.74
CA LYS A 330 20.23 18.31 -25.80
C LYS A 330 21.34 17.28 -25.62
N ALA A 331 21.17 16.33 -24.70
CA ALA A 331 22.12 15.23 -24.51
C ALA A 331 22.17 14.28 -25.72
N LEU A 332 21.03 14.04 -26.38
CA LEU A 332 20.99 13.29 -27.64
C LEU A 332 21.64 14.05 -28.78
N ALA A 333 21.35 15.34 -28.94
CA ALA A 333 21.95 16.18 -29.99
C ALA A 333 23.49 16.21 -29.87
N ARG A 334 24.02 16.28 -28.62
CA ARG A 334 25.45 16.10 -28.33
C ARG A 334 25.99 14.75 -28.78
N ARG A 335 25.27 13.67 -28.49
CA ARG A 335 25.68 12.31 -28.85
C ARG A 335 25.69 12.10 -30.36
N VAL A 336 24.74 12.70 -31.07
CA VAL A 336 24.61 12.66 -32.53
C VAL A 336 25.54 13.67 -33.22
N GLY A 337 26.21 14.55 -32.46
CA GLY A 337 27.14 15.55 -32.99
C GLY A 337 26.46 16.75 -33.68
N LYS A 338 25.17 16.97 -33.41
CA LYS A 338 24.33 18.02 -34.02
C LYS A 338 23.77 18.99 -32.97
N GLU A 339 24.57 19.34 -31.95
CA GLU A 339 24.13 20.26 -30.87
C GLU A 339 23.80 21.66 -31.42
N ASP A 340 24.64 22.19 -32.32
CA ASP A 340 24.47 23.54 -32.87
C ASP A 340 23.20 23.64 -33.74
N GLU A 341 22.92 22.62 -34.57
CA GLU A 341 21.70 22.55 -35.39
C GLU A 341 20.43 22.48 -34.52
N PHE A 342 20.50 21.72 -33.42
CA PHE A 342 19.39 21.57 -32.48
C PHE A 342 19.08 22.87 -31.72
N GLU A 343 20.09 23.58 -31.24
CA GLU A 343 19.90 24.88 -30.58
C GLU A 343 19.38 25.95 -31.57
N GLU A 344 19.86 25.94 -32.82
CA GLU A 344 19.36 26.85 -33.86
C GLU A 344 17.88 26.57 -34.20
N LEU A 345 17.48 25.29 -34.25
CA LEU A 345 16.09 24.87 -34.44
C LEU A 345 15.17 25.35 -33.32
N ILE A 346 15.61 25.30 -32.06
CA ILE A 346 14.83 25.78 -30.91
C ILE A 346 14.62 27.29 -30.98
N ILE A 347 15.68 28.04 -31.31
CA ILE A 347 15.61 29.51 -31.45
C ILE A 347 14.63 29.90 -32.57
N ARG A 348 14.57 29.13 -33.67
CA ARG A 348 13.71 29.41 -34.82
C ARG A 348 12.25 28.97 -34.65
N SER A 349 11.99 27.83 -34.00
CA SER A 349 10.66 27.18 -34.00
C SER A 349 9.88 27.32 -32.69
N GLN A 350 10.50 27.78 -31.59
CA GLN A 350 9.90 27.83 -30.24
C GLN A 350 9.37 26.47 -29.73
N SER A 351 9.63 25.36 -30.45
CA SER A 351 9.21 24.01 -30.10
C SER A 351 10.43 23.11 -29.97
N ILE A 352 10.48 22.29 -28.92
CA ILE A 352 11.56 21.32 -28.71
C ILE A 352 11.26 20.10 -29.58
N LEU A 353 11.83 20.05 -30.78
CA LEU A 353 11.73 18.89 -31.67
C LEU A 353 12.92 17.95 -31.44
N PRO A 354 12.74 16.61 -31.53
CA PRO A 354 13.84 15.68 -31.40
C PRO A 354 14.92 15.92 -32.47
N PRO A 355 16.21 15.69 -32.16
CA PRO A 355 17.30 15.92 -33.10
C PRO A 355 17.17 15.02 -34.34
N MET A 356 17.46 15.60 -35.52
CA MET A 356 17.31 14.92 -36.81
C MET A 356 18.19 13.67 -36.90
N GLY A 357 17.53 12.50 -36.92
CA GLY A 357 18.16 11.17 -37.00
C GLY A 357 18.15 10.36 -35.70
N ALA A 358 17.61 10.88 -34.60
CA ALA A 358 17.42 10.09 -33.38
C ALA A 358 16.23 9.14 -33.50
N SER A 359 16.42 7.87 -33.10
CA SER A 359 15.33 6.89 -33.05
C SER A 359 14.42 7.10 -31.84
N GLU A 360 13.16 6.68 -31.94
CA GLU A 360 12.19 6.79 -30.83
C GLU A 360 12.64 6.02 -29.57
N ILE A 361 13.37 4.91 -29.75
CA ILE A 361 13.99 4.18 -28.64
C ILE A 361 15.02 5.05 -27.91
N GLU A 362 15.91 5.73 -28.64
CA GLU A 362 16.95 6.58 -28.05
C GLU A 362 16.34 7.80 -27.35
N ILE A 363 15.28 8.38 -27.92
CA ILE A 363 14.51 9.48 -27.32
C ILE A 363 13.96 9.05 -25.96
N LYS A 364 13.20 7.95 -25.90
CA LYS A 364 12.61 7.46 -24.66
C LYS A 364 13.67 6.97 -23.66
N ALA A 365 14.76 6.37 -24.13
CA ALA A 365 15.86 5.92 -23.27
C ALA A 365 16.56 7.09 -22.58
N GLN A 366 16.83 8.17 -23.32
CA GLN A 366 17.46 9.35 -22.74
C GLN A 366 16.51 10.11 -21.80
N GLN A 367 15.21 10.14 -22.08
CA GLN A 367 14.18 10.67 -21.16
C GLN A 367 14.16 9.86 -19.87
N LEU A 368 14.15 8.53 -19.96
CA LEU A 368 14.13 7.64 -18.79
C LEU A 368 15.39 7.85 -17.93
N GLN A 369 16.58 7.91 -18.55
CA GLN A 369 17.83 8.16 -17.84
C GLN A 369 17.78 9.45 -17.02
N LYS A 370 17.36 10.57 -17.64
CA LYS A 370 17.26 11.87 -16.96
C LYS A 370 16.25 11.86 -15.82
N LEU A 371 15.17 11.12 -15.99
CA LEU A 371 14.14 10.96 -14.97
C LEU A 371 14.66 10.16 -13.78
N LEU A 372 15.38 9.05 -14.02
CA LEU A 372 16.04 8.28 -12.97
C LEU A 372 17.08 9.13 -12.21
N GLU A 373 17.91 9.89 -12.91
CA GLU A 373 18.86 10.84 -12.30
C GLU A 373 18.12 11.84 -11.39
N SER A 374 17.00 12.41 -11.85
CA SER A 374 16.20 13.34 -11.03
C SER A 374 15.58 12.69 -9.80
N LEU A 375 15.11 11.44 -9.90
CA LEU A 375 14.55 10.70 -8.76
C LEU A 375 15.64 10.30 -7.76
N GLU A 376 16.81 9.88 -8.25
CA GLU A 376 17.96 9.55 -7.41
C GLU A 376 18.43 10.78 -6.62
N ILE A 377 18.53 11.95 -7.26
CA ILE A 377 18.83 13.21 -6.58
C ILE A 377 17.81 13.51 -5.48
N HIS A 378 16.52 13.31 -5.74
CA HIS A 378 15.48 13.50 -4.74
C HIS A 378 15.62 12.51 -3.57
N MET A 379 15.87 11.24 -3.85
CA MET A 379 16.11 10.22 -2.82
C MET A 379 17.33 10.56 -1.95
N ILE A 380 18.42 11.01 -2.57
CA ILE A 380 19.64 11.46 -1.86
C ILE A 380 19.29 12.64 -0.94
N GLN A 381 18.57 13.65 -1.46
CA GLN A 381 18.15 14.80 -0.66
C GLN A 381 17.26 14.38 0.53
N GLU A 382 16.36 13.43 0.33
CA GLU A 382 15.47 12.94 1.38
C GLU A 382 16.23 12.14 2.45
N VAL A 383 17.22 11.34 2.05
CA VAL A 383 18.15 10.66 2.97
C VAL A 383 18.97 11.71 3.74
N MET A 384 19.53 12.72 3.06
CA MET A 384 20.26 13.80 3.72
C MET A 384 19.39 14.55 4.72
N ARG A 385 18.11 14.80 4.39
CA ARG A 385 17.14 15.44 5.30
C ARG A 385 16.85 14.56 6.51
N LYS A 386 16.66 13.25 6.32
CA LYS A 386 16.50 12.28 7.42
C LYS A 386 17.74 12.25 8.31
N VAL A 387 18.94 12.10 7.73
CA VAL A 387 20.21 12.14 8.47
C VAL A 387 20.35 13.45 9.25
N SER A 388 19.98 14.59 8.67
CA SER A 388 20.03 15.89 9.36
C SER A 388 19.05 15.97 10.53
N ARG A 389 17.85 15.39 10.39
CA ARG A 389 16.85 15.28 11.48
C ARG A 389 17.35 14.37 12.59
N GLU A 390 17.84 13.18 12.25
CA GLU A 390 18.42 12.24 13.21
C GLU A 390 19.64 12.85 13.92
N MET A 391 20.52 13.55 13.19
CA MET A 391 21.65 14.26 13.78
C MET A 391 21.18 15.37 14.74
N THR A 392 20.14 16.11 14.38
CA THR A 392 19.55 17.15 15.25
C THR A 392 18.92 16.52 16.49
N LEU A 393 18.22 15.40 16.36
CA LEU A 393 17.68 14.62 17.47
C LEU A 393 18.80 14.14 18.39
N LEU A 394 19.85 13.52 17.85
CA LEU A 394 21.00 13.03 18.59
C LEU A 394 21.75 14.16 19.31
N LEU A 395 21.89 15.33 18.68
CA LEU A 395 22.46 16.53 19.32
C LEU A 395 21.56 17.07 20.45
N SER A 396 20.25 17.10 20.25
CA SER A 396 19.29 17.53 21.27
C SER A 396 19.25 16.55 22.45
N GLU A 397 19.33 15.26 22.17
CA GLU A 397 19.33 14.17 23.14
C GLU A 397 20.62 14.14 23.94
N LYS A 398 21.78 14.33 23.30
CA LYS A 398 23.08 14.51 23.96
C LYS A 398 23.14 15.76 24.86
N SER A 399 22.31 16.76 24.58
CA SER A 399 22.21 17.97 25.41
C SER A 399 21.27 17.82 26.61
N ASN A 400 20.48 16.75 26.68
CA ASN A 400 19.66 16.42 27.85
C ASN A 400 20.53 15.84 28.96
N LYS A 401 20.39 16.36 30.19
CA LYS A 401 21.18 15.97 31.37
C LYS A 401 20.60 14.78 32.15
N GLU A 402 19.52 14.16 31.68
CA GLU A 402 18.92 13.00 32.34
C GLU A 402 19.62 11.70 31.90
N PRO A 403 20.12 10.86 32.83
CA PRO A 403 20.98 9.74 32.52
C PRO A 403 20.19 8.46 32.31
N THR A 404 19.18 8.44 31.42
CA THR A 404 18.55 7.17 31.02
C THR A 404 17.71 7.38 29.77
N LEU A 405 18.31 7.08 28.61
CA LEU A 405 17.56 6.83 27.39
C LEU A 405 17.49 5.33 27.10
N PRO A 406 16.38 4.84 26.50
CA PRO A 406 16.19 3.43 26.17
C PRO A 406 17.31 2.85 25.31
N THR A 407 18.00 3.66 24.49
CA THR A 407 19.12 3.26 23.63
C THR A 407 20.36 2.80 24.42
N ASP A 408 20.56 3.27 25.65
CA ASP A 408 21.61 2.76 26.53
C ASP A 408 21.29 1.35 27.08
N LEU A 409 20.02 0.90 27.02
CA LEU A 409 19.65 -0.50 27.29
C LEU A 409 20.00 -1.44 26.12
N TRP A 410 20.10 -0.91 24.90
CA TRP A 410 20.42 -1.66 23.67
C TRP A 410 21.89 -1.60 23.27
N LYS A 411 22.69 -0.74 23.91
CA LYS A 411 24.12 -0.97 23.98
C LYS A 411 24.32 -2.27 24.77
N HIS A 412 24.42 -3.39 24.07
CA HIS A 412 25.12 -4.53 24.65
C HIS A 412 26.45 -3.97 25.16
N GLN A 413 26.69 -4.03 26.47
CA GLN A 413 28.05 -4.03 26.96
C GLN A 413 28.72 -5.16 26.18
N VAL A 414 29.46 -4.79 25.13
CA VAL A 414 30.28 -5.72 24.37
C VAL A 414 31.07 -6.45 25.45
N MET A 415 30.88 -7.77 25.55
CA MET A 415 31.69 -8.56 26.47
C MET A 415 33.13 -8.16 26.20
N LYS A 416 33.79 -7.58 27.22
CA LYS A 416 35.15 -7.04 27.10
C LYS A 416 36.19 -8.11 26.76
N GLU A 417 35.76 -9.36 26.66
CA GLU A 417 36.56 -10.53 26.40
C GLU A 417 36.49 -10.84 24.91
N ASN A 418 37.46 -10.28 24.18
CA ASN A 418 37.66 -10.57 22.77
C ASN A 418 37.93 -12.08 22.61
N PHE A 419 37.02 -12.79 21.95
CA PHE A 419 37.24 -14.17 21.52
C PHE A 419 38.25 -14.16 20.38
N SER A 420 39.53 -14.36 20.68
CA SER A 420 40.57 -14.53 19.66
C SER A 420 41.14 -15.95 19.74
N VAL A 421 40.74 -16.82 18.82
CA VAL A 421 41.41 -18.10 18.62
C VAL A 421 42.76 -17.80 17.97
N VAL A 422 43.85 -18.04 18.71
CA VAL A 422 45.22 -17.88 18.19
C VAL A 422 45.41 -18.83 17.02
N ARG A 423 45.74 -18.30 15.83
CA ARG A 423 46.02 -19.13 14.64
C ARG A 423 47.23 -20.03 14.93
N PRO A 424 47.06 -21.35 15.02
CA PRO A 424 48.15 -22.23 15.40
C PRO A 424 48.98 -22.57 14.17
N GLN A 425 50.30 -22.34 14.26
CA GLN A 425 51.28 -22.53 13.18
C GLN A 425 51.65 -24.02 12.96
N ILE A 426 50.63 -24.90 12.92
CA ILE A 426 50.84 -26.36 12.92
C ILE A 426 51.42 -26.81 11.59
N VAL A 427 50.91 -26.25 10.49
CA VAL A 427 51.36 -26.60 9.14
C VAL A 427 52.77 -26.10 8.92
N GLU A 428 53.07 -24.88 9.35
CA GLU A 428 54.39 -24.27 9.23
C GLU A 428 55.44 -25.05 10.04
N ARG A 429 55.11 -25.45 11.27
CA ARG A 429 55.99 -26.31 12.11
C ARG A 429 56.14 -27.73 11.58
N PHE A 430 55.12 -28.26 10.92
CA PHE A 430 55.19 -29.59 10.31
C PHE A 430 56.07 -29.56 9.06
N VAL A 431 55.86 -28.59 8.18
CA VAL A 431 56.68 -28.40 6.97
C VAL A 431 58.13 -28.15 7.35
N GLN A 432 58.38 -27.30 8.36
CA GLN A 432 59.74 -27.07 8.84
C GLN A 432 60.42 -28.37 9.28
N ARG A 433 59.75 -29.19 10.10
CA ARG A 433 60.30 -30.46 10.59
C ARG A 433 60.43 -31.53 9.50
N LEU A 434 59.50 -31.57 8.55
CA LEU A 434 59.57 -32.49 7.42
C LEU A 434 60.79 -32.17 6.54
N MET A 435 61.06 -30.88 6.33
CA MET A 435 62.18 -30.41 5.52
C MET A 435 63.54 -30.49 6.24
N GLU A 436 63.59 -30.70 7.56
CA GLU A 436 64.84 -30.82 8.33
C GLU A 436 65.69 -32.05 7.94
N SER A 437 65.10 -33.09 7.33
CA SER A 437 65.86 -34.27 6.87
C SER A 437 65.49 -34.80 5.48
N SER A 438 64.99 -33.91 4.61
CA SER A 438 64.78 -34.23 3.20
C SER A 438 66.10 -34.53 2.48
N GLN A 439 66.13 -35.60 1.68
CA GLN A 439 67.19 -35.82 0.69
C GLN A 439 66.67 -35.36 -0.67
N GLU A 440 67.27 -34.30 -1.21
CA GLU A 440 66.93 -33.75 -2.53
C GLU A 440 67.79 -34.44 -3.60
N ASP A 441 67.26 -35.50 -4.22
CA ASP A 441 67.87 -36.13 -5.40
C ASP A 441 67.17 -35.61 -6.67
N GLY A 442 67.38 -34.32 -6.98
CA GLY A 442 66.84 -33.69 -8.18
C GLY A 442 65.32 -33.45 -8.12
N PRO A 443 64.51 -33.89 -9.10
CA PRO A 443 63.07 -33.59 -9.14
C PRO A 443 62.24 -34.32 -8.07
N GLU A 444 62.85 -35.27 -7.34
CA GLU A 444 62.17 -36.07 -6.31
C GLU A 444 62.79 -35.82 -4.93
N ILE A 445 61.95 -35.38 -3.98
CA ILE A 445 62.32 -35.23 -2.58
C ILE A 445 62.00 -36.54 -1.86
N THR A 446 63.02 -37.20 -1.32
CA THR A 446 62.83 -38.47 -0.59
C THR A 446 62.98 -38.27 0.91
N PHE A 447 62.11 -38.93 1.68
CA PHE A 447 62.13 -38.88 3.15
C PHE A 447 62.35 -40.28 3.71
N ARG A 448 63.18 -40.40 4.76
CA ARG A 448 63.31 -41.65 5.50
C ARG A 448 61.99 -41.94 6.23
N ARG A 449 61.55 -43.20 6.17
CA ARG A 449 60.30 -43.65 6.79
C ARG A 449 60.22 -43.29 8.27
N ASP A 450 61.27 -43.56 9.03
CA ASP A 450 61.32 -43.31 10.48
C ASP A 450 61.16 -41.82 10.82
N HIS A 451 61.70 -40.94 9.97
CA HIS A 451 61.56 -39.50 10.15
C HIS A 451 60.16 -39.00 9.78
N LEU A 452 59.58 -39.51 8.70
CA LEU A 452 58.20 -39.20 8.32
C LEU A 452 57.23 -39.65 9.42
N GLU A 453 57.42 -40.84 9.98
CA GLU A 453 56.63 -41.35 11.11
C GLU A 453 56.77 -40.46 12.35
N ALA A 454 57.99 -40.02 12.70
CA ALA A 454 58.20 -39.08 13.80
C ALA A 454 57.54 -37.71 13.56
N CYS A 455 57.59 -37.18 12.33
CA CYS A 455 56.93 -35.94 11.95
C CYS A 455 55.41 -36.05 12.03
N LEU A 456 54.84 -37.17 11.56
CA LEU A 456 53.39 -37.43 11.63
C LEU A 456 52.92 -37.61 13.08
N LEU A 457 53.68 -38.32 13.91
CA LEU A 457 53.38 -38.44 15.35
C LEU A 457 53.39 -37.07 16.03
N SER A 458 54.37 -36.23 15.72
CA SER A 458 54.40 -34.89 16.30
C SER A 458 53.29 -33.99 15.77
N LEU A 459 52.91 -34.10 14.49
CA LEU A 459 51.75 -33.41 13.93
C LEU A 459 50.48 -33.82 14.68
N GLY A 460 50.31 -35.12 14.96
CA GLY A 460 49.23 -35.64 15.79
C GLY A 460 49.20 -35.00 17.19
N CYS A 461 50.35 -34.89 17.85
CA CYS A 461 50.45 -34.22 19.15
C CYS A 461 50.07 -32.74 19.09
N ASP A 462 50.51 -32.00 18.08
CA ASP A 462 50.23 -30.57 17.93
C ASP A 462 48.75 -30.30 17.60
N VAL A 463 48.13 -31.15 16.77
CA VAL A 463 46.69 -31.08 16.49
C VAL A 463 45.89 -31.37 17.76
N MET A 464 46.26 -32.40 18.53
CA MET A 464 45.59 -32.71 19.80
C MET A 464 45.75 -31.60 20.84
N ALA A 465 46.91 -30.96 20.91
CA ALA A 465 47.14 -29.82 21.80
C ALA A 465 46.29 -28.61 21.41
N ARG A 466 46.15 -28.34 20.10
CA ARG A 466 45.23 -27.30 19.60
C ARG A 466 43.79 -27.62 19.98
N GLU A 467 43.32 -28.84 19.72
CA GLU A 467 41.93 -29.20 20.02
C GLU A 467 41.62 -29.07 21.52
N ARG A 468 42.55 -29.47 22.40
CA ARG A 468 42.42 -29.27 23.85
C ARG A 468 42.34 -27.79 24.22
N SER A 469 43.26 -26.97 23.71
CA SER A 469 43.28 -25.53 23.99
C SER A 469 42.02 -24.82 23.45
N ASN A 470 41.54 -25.20 22.27
CA ASN A 470 40.29 -24.70 21.72
C ASN A 470 39.11 -25.10 22.60
N PHE A 471 39.02 -26.37 22.99
CA PHE A 471 37.96 -26.87 23.86
C PHE A 471 37.93 -26.13 25.20
N GLU A 472 39.09 -25.92 25.84
CA GLU A 472 39.20 -25.14 27.08
C GLU A 472 38.75 -23.70 26.88
N THR A 473 39.16 -23.05 25.79
CA THR A 473 38.78 -21.66 25.49
C THR A 473 37.27 -21.52 25.26
N TYR A 474 36.66 -22.45 24.52
CA TYR A 474 35.20 -22.48 24.34
C TYR A 474 34.49 -22.78 25.66
N SER A 475 34.98 -23.74 26.44
CA SER A 475 34.41 -24.10 27.73
C SER A 475 34.40 -22.89 28.68
N MET A 476 35.51 -22.17 28.78
CA MET A 476 35.61 -20.96 29.59
C MET A 476 34.68 -19.85 29.11
N CYS A 477 34.55 -19.66 27.79
CA CYS A 477 33.61 -18.70 27.22
C CYS A 477 32.15 -19.03 27.61
N TYR A 478 31.73 -20.30 27.49
CA TYR A 478 30.39 -20.71 27.87
C TYR A 478 30.15 -20.62 29.38
N GLU A 479 31.13 -21.00 30.21
CA GLU A 479 31.11 -20.81 31.66
C GLU A 479 30.88 -19.34 32.03
N HIS A 480 31.61 -18.41 31.42
CA HIS A 480 31.47 -16.98 31.69
C HIS A 480 30.12 -16.41 31.21
N VAL A 481 29.63 -16.84 30.04
CA VAL A 481 28.29 -16.47 29.56
C VAL A 481 27.20 -16.96 30.52
N LEU A 482 27.34 -18.19 31.02
CA LEU A 482 26.41 -18.76 31.99
C LEU A 482 26.45 -18.03 33.34
N GLN A 483 27.64 -17.67 33.83
CA GLN A 483 27.80 -16.89 35.06
C GLN A 483 27.16 -15.50 34.91
N HIS A 484 27.43 -14.79 33.83
CA HIS A 484 26.83 -13.48 33.55
C HIS A 484 25.30 -13.57 33.39
N ALA A 485 24.78 -14.62 32.73
CA ALA A 485 23.35 -14.85 32.63
C ALA A 485 22.69 -15.09 34.00
N ARG A 486 23.34 -15.85 34.88
CA ARG A 486 22.87 -16.09 36.26
C ARG A 486 22.86 -14.79 37.09
N GLU A 487 23.88 -13.95 36.96
CA GLU A 487 23.95 -12.65 37.62
C GLU A 487 22.87 -11.69 37.13
N LYS A 488 22.62 -11.65 35.81
CA LYS A 488 21.53 -10.86 35.24
C LYS A 488 20.16 -11.36 35.68
N LEU A 489 19.97 -12.68 35.73
CA LEU A 489 18.71 -13.28 36.18
C LEU A 489 18.43 -12.91 37.64
N SER A 490 19.42 -13.04 38.53
CA SER A 490 19.25 -12.70 39.94
C SER A 490 18.95 -11.21 40.16
N GLN A 491 19.56 -10.32 39.37
CA GLN A 491 19.22 -8.89 39.36
C GLN A 491 17.75 -8.65 38.95
N ARG A 492 17.28 -9.33 37.90
CA ARG A 492 15.88 -9.21 37.44
C ARG A 492 14.88 -9.78 38.42
N GLU A 493 15.19 -10.90 39.08
CA GLU A 493 14.35 -11.46 40.14
C GLU A 493 14.18 -10.47 41.30
N GLN A 494 15.26 -9.77 41.68
CA GLN A 494 15.21 -8.73 42.71
C GLN A 494 14.37 -7.51 42.27
N GLU A 495 14.46 -7.09 41.01
CA GLU A 495 13.62 -6.02 40.46
C GLU A 495 12.12 -6.42 40.45
N VAL A 496 11.81 -7.65 40.07
CA VAL A 496 10.44 -8.18 40.06
C VAL A 496 9.86 -8.26 41.47
N ASP A 497 10.66 -8.68 42.45
CA ASP A 497 10.24 -8.71 43.86
C ASP A 497 10.00 -7.31 44.43
N LEU A 498 10.77 -6.31 43.99
CA LEU A 498 10.54 -4.89 44.30
C LEU A 498 9.24 -4.38 43.67
N LEU A 499 9.00 -4.68 42.40
CA LEU A 499 7.77 -4.31 41.70
C LEU A 499 6.53 -4.95 42.33
N ARG A 500 6.61 -6.24 42.69
CA ARG A 500 5.56 -6.99 43.37
C ARG A 500 5.22 -6.40 44.75
N ARG A 501 6.22 -5.87 45.47
CA ARG A 501 6.00 -5.17 46.76
C ARG A 501 5.47 -3.75 46.60
N SER A 502 5.66 -3.12 45.43
CA SER A 502 5.26 -1.73 45.17
C SER A 502 3.81 -1.55 44.69
N GLN A 503 3.15 -2.61 44.22
CA GLN A 503 1.76 -2.54 43.74
C GLN A 503 0.77 -3.04 44.80
N LEU A 504 0.10 -2.12 45.49
CA LEU A 504 -1.28 -2.36 45.93
C LEU A 504 -2.18 -2.04 44.70
N PRO A 505 -2.92 -2.99 44.11
CA PRO A 505 -3.62 -2.73 42.85
C PRO A 505 -5.00 -2.08 43.07
N PRO A 506 -5.46 -1.21 42.14
CA PRO A 506 -6.89 -0.98 41.92
C PRO A 506 -7.46 -2.14 41.07
N GLU A 507 -8.51 -2.79 41.56
CA GLU A 507 -9.00 -4.11 41.12
C GLU A 507 -9.63 -4.17 39.71
N ASP A 508 -9.91 -3.05 39.04
CA ASP A 508 -10.88 -3.05 37.94
C ASP A 508 -10.33 -3.41 36.54
N CYS A 509 -9.06 -3.12 36.21
CA CYS A 509 -8.55 -3.35 34.84
C CYS A 509 -8.06 -4.79 34.59
N ALA A 510 -7.57 -5.48 35.62
CA ALA A 510 -7.08 -6.86 35.47
C ALA A 510 -8.23 -7.89 35.41
N GLY A 511 -9.34 -7.62 36.11
CA GLY A 511 -10.54 -8.46 36.09
C GLY A 511 -11.20 -8.50 34.71
N GLN A 512 -11.37 -7.34 34.06
CA GLN A 512 -12.00 -7.26 32.73
C GLN A 512 -11.21 -7.99 31.65
N VAL A 513 -9.89 -7.91 31.67
CA VAL A 513 -9.04 -8.64 30.71
C VAL A 513 -9.11 -10.15 30.97
N ALA A 514 -9.18 -10.55 32.25
CA ALA A 514 -9.33 -11.96 32.62
C ALA A 514 -10.70 -12.53 32.21
N GLU A 515 -11.80 -11.79 32.41
CA GLU A 515 -13.14 -12.17 31.96
C GLU A 515 -13.22 -12.33 30.44
N LEU A 516 -12.74 -11.34 29.68
CA LEU A 516 -12.68 -11.43 28.22
C LEU A 516 -11.84 -12.62 27.74
N SER A 517 -10.71 -12.87 28.40
CA SER A 517 -9.87 -14.03 28.07
C SER A 517 -10.56 -15.37 28.38
N HIS A 518 -11.35 -15.42 29.45
CA HIS A 518 -12.12 -16.60 29.83
C HIS A 518 -13.24 -16.87 28.83
N ASP A 519 -13.97 -15.83 28.42
CA ASP A 519 -15.05 -15.94 27.42
C ASP A 519 -14.52 -16.45 26.08
N LEU A 520 -13.41 -15.90 25.60
CA LEU A 520 -12.72 -16.39 24.40
C LEU A 520 -12.29 -17.86 24.51
N ILE A 521 -11.78 -18.28 25.68
CA ILE A 521 -11.40 -19.68 25.91
C ILE A 521 -12.64 -20.59 25.90
N MET A 522 -13.75 -20.14 26.47
CA MET A 522 -15.01 -20.89 26.46
C MET A 522 -15.58 -21.02 25.05
N GLU A 523 -15.55 -19.97 24.24
CA GLU A 523 -15.94 -20.01 22.82
C GLU A 523 -15.07 -20.97 22.02
N ILE A 524 -13.74 -20.88 22.17
CA ILE A 524 -12.80 -21.79 21.51
C ILE A 524 -13.08 -23.25 21.93
N THR A 525 -13.39 -23.47 23.21
CA THR A 525 -13.70 -24.81 23.72
C THR A 525 -15.02 -25.34 23.16
N ALA A 526 -16.05 -24.49 23.07
CA ALA A 526 -17.33 -24.85 22.47
C ALA A 526 -17.21 -25.15 20.98
N LEU A 527 -16.45 -24.34 20.23
CA LEU A 527 -16.17 -24.58 18.81
C LEU A 527 -15.37 -25.86 18.58
N ARG A 528 -14.43 -26.17 19.46
CA ARG A 528 -13.69 -27.45 19.42
C ARG A 528 -14.60 -28.65 19.66
N ALA A 529 -15.56 -28.54 20.58
CA ALA A 529 -16.55 -29.60 20.83
C ALA A 529 -17.48 -29.79 19.61
N GLN A 530 -17.97 -28.69 19.02
CA GLN A 530 -18.79 -28.76 17.80
C GLN A 530 -18.03 -29.39 16.63
N LEU A 531 -16.72 -29.09 16.50
CA LEU A 531 -15.89 -29.70 15.48
C LEU A 531 -15.76 -31.21 15.69
N THR A 532 -15.55 -31.67 16.92
CA THR A 532 -15.46 -33.11 17.22
C THR A 532 -16.78 -33.83 16.96
N ASP A 533 -17.93 -33.21 17.30
CA ASP A 533 -19.24 -33.79 17.02
C ASP A 533 -19.47 -33.95 15.51
N LEU A 534 -19.12 -32.93 14.71
CA LEU A 534 -19.21 -32.99 13.24
C LEU A 534 -18.26 -34.04 12.63
N GLU A 535 -17.06 -34.22 13.20
CA GLU A 535 -16.13 -35.26 12.79
C GLU A 535 -16.68 -36.67 13.07
N GLU A 536 -17.34 -36.86 14.22
CA GLU A 536 -18.01 -38.12 14.57
C GLU A 536 -19.20 -38.40 13.64
N GLU A 537 -20.05 -37.41 13.35
CA GLU A 537 -21.14 -37.52 12.38
C GLU A 537 -20.63 -37.90 10.99
N SER A 538 -19.55 -37.28 10.53
CA SER A 538 -18.88 -37.61 9.26
C SER A 538 -18.38 -39.06 9.23
N LEU A 539 -17.82 -39.54 10.34
CA LEU A 539 -17.38 -40.93 10.46
C LEU A 539 -18.57 -41.90 10.45
N ASN A 540 -19.65 -41.56 11.15
CA ASN A 540 -20.87 -42.36 11.19
C ASN A 540 -21.54 -42.45 9.81
N LEU A 541 -21.62 -41.34 9.08
CA LEU A 541 -22.13 -41.33 7.70
C LEU A 541 -21.25 -42.17 6.76
N LYS A 542 -19.92 -42.08 6.86
CA LYS A 542 -19.00 -42.93 6.08
C LYS A 542 -19.21 -44.42 6.38
N ASN A 543 -19.43 -44.76 7.66
CA ASN A 543 -19.71 -46.14 8.05
C ASN A 543 -21.06 -46.63 7.52
N GLN A 544 -22.08 -45.77 7.53
CA GLN A 544 -23.40 -46.07 7.00
C GLN A 544 -23.35 -46.32 5.48
N ILE A 545 -22.70 -45.44 4.72
CA ILE A 545 -22.51 -45.61 3.27
C ILE A 545 -21.76 -46.91 2.96
N ARG A 546 -20.72 -47.25 3.74
CA ARG A 546 -20.00 -48.52 3.57
C ARG A 546 -20.90 -49.73 3.80
N LYS A 547 -21.80 -49.68 4.79
CA LYS A 547 -22.76 -50.76 5.06
C LYS A 547 -23.76 -50.89 3.92
N GLU A 548 -24.32 -49.77 3.46
CA GLU A 548 -25.27 -49.74 2.32
C GLU A 548 -24.64 -50.35 1.06
N ILE A 549 -23.43 -49.91 0.69
CA ILE A 549 -22.69 -50.49 -0.44
C ILE A 549 -22.46 -52.00 -0.25
N GLN A 550 -22.15 -52.44 0.97
CA GLN A 550 -21.92 -53.85 1.25
C GLN A 550 -23.21 -54.67 1.13
N GLU A 551 -24.35 -54.12 1.54
CA GLU A 551 -25.67 -54.74 1.42
C GLU A 551 -26.12 -54.81 -0.04
N GLU A 552 -25.99 -53.71 -0.79
CA GLU A 552 -26.24 -53.68 -2.23
C GLU A 552 -25.39 -54.71 -2.97
N TYR A 553 -24.09 -54.78 -2.65
CA TYR A 553 -23.19 -55.77 -3.24
C TYR A 553 -23.61 -57.21 -2.89
N ARG A 554 -23.99 -57.49 -1.64
CA ARG A 554 -24.50 -58.82 -1.26
C ARG A 554 -25.77 -59.18 -2.02
N SER A 555 -26.71 -58.24 -2.16
CA SER A 555 -27.96 -58.45 -2.89
C SER A 555 -27.71 -58.75 -4.36
N LEU A 556 -26.77 -58.05 -5.00
CA LEU A 556 -26.38 -58.28 -6.38
C LEU A 556 -25.74 -59.65 -6.56
N VAL A 557 -24.84 -60.03 -5.66
CA VAL A 557 -24.19 -61.36 -5.68
C VAL A 557 -25.24 -62.46 -5.52
N GLN A 558 -26.18 -62.32 -4.59
CA GLN A 558 -27.28 -63.26 -4.43
C GLN A 558 -28.15 -63.36 -5.69
N ALA A 559 -28.52 -62.24 -6.31
CA ALA A 559 -29.27 -62.24 -7.56
C ALA A 559 -28.51 -62.92 -8.71
N LEU A 560 -27.20 -62.69 -8.80
CA LEU A 560 -26.31 -63.37 -9.76
C LEU A 560 -26.29 -64.89 -9.52
N PHE A 561 -26.14 -65.32 -8.28
CA PHE A 561 -26.19 -66.75 -7.93
C PHE A 561 -27.55 -67.37 -8.29
N MET A 562 -28.65 -66.72 -7.97
CA MET A 562 -29.99 -67.19 -8.34
C MET A 562 -30.15 -67.32 -9.86
N THR A 563 -29.62 -66.35 -10.62
CA THR A 563 -29.65 -66.38 -12.09
C THR A 563 -28.79 -67.52 -12.64
N CYS A 564 -27.61 -67.77 -12.06
CA CYS A 564 -26.75 -68.90 -12.44
C CYS A 564 -27.44 -70.25 -12.19
N VAL A 565 -28.12 -70.41 -11.04
CA VAL A 565 -28.90 -71.61 -10.73
C VAL A 565 -30.03 -71.79 -11.75
N HIS A 566 -30.76 -70.72 -12.07
CA HIS A 566 -31.84 -70.78 -13.05
C HIS A 566 -31.34 -71.15 -14.46
N ILE A 567 -30.20 -70.59 -14.89
CA ILE A 567 -29.58 -70.96 -16.17
C ILE A 567 -29.18 -72.43 -16.17
N LYS A 568 -28.63 -72.94 -15.06
CA LYS A 568 -28.28 -74.36 -14.92
C LYS A 568 -29.52 -75.25 -15.03
N GLU A 569 -30.60 -74.93 -14.32
CA GLU A 569 -31.87 -75.65 -14.41
C GLU A 569 -32.38 -75.71 -15.86
N LYS A 570 -32.32 -74.59 -16.59
CA LYS A 570 -32.70 -74.56 -18.02
C LYS A 570 -31.79 -75.39 -18.91
N LEU A 571 -30.50 -75.46 -18.59
CA LEU A 571 -29.54 -76.26 -19.34
C LEU A 571 -29.77 -77.75 -19.11
N ASP A 572 -30.04 -78.13 -17.86
CA ASP A 572 -30.41 -79.50 -17.48
C ASP A 572 -31.74 -79.91 -18.15
N GLU A 573 -32.76 -79.05 -18.15
CA GLU A 573 -34.04 -79.26 -18.86
C GLU A 573 -33.83 -79.48 -20.37
N ASN A 574 -32.94 -78.70 -20.99
CA ASN A 574 -32.55 -78.89 -22.39
C ASN A 574 -31.79 -80.21 -22.63
N GLN A 575 -30.92 -80.62 -21.71
CA GLN A 575 -30.25 -81.92 -21.78
C GLN A 575 -31.26 -83.07 -21.70
N PHE A 576 -32.24 -83.00 -20.80
CA PHE A 576 -33.31 -83.99 -20.72
C PHE A 576 -34.13 -84.04 -22.01
N ASN A 577 -34.52 -82.89 -22.56
CA ASN A 577 -35.24 -82.81 -23.83
C ASN A 577 -34.43 -83.41 -25.00
N LEU A 578 -33.11 -83.20 -25.02
CA LEU A 578 -32.24 -83.78 -26.05
C LEU A 578 -32.12 -85.30 -25.90
N ILE A 579 -31.94 -85.80 -24.67
CA ILE A 579 -31.89 -87.24 -24.38
C ILE A 579 -33.21 -87.89 -24.79
N GLN A 580 -34.35 -87.28 -24.47
CA GLN A 580 -35.65 -87.77 -24.88
C GLN A 580 -35.77 -87.85 -26.41
N LYS A 581 -35.41 -86.78 -27.12
CA LYS A 581 -35.40 -86.78 -28.61
C LYS A 581 -34.46 -87.84 -29.18
N MET A 582 -33.30 -88.05 -28.58
CA MET A 582 -32.39 -89.12 -29.00
C MET A 582 -33.02 -90.50 -28.79
N CYS A 583 -33.68 -90.73 -27.66
CA CYS A 583 -34.40 -91.98 -27.41
C CYS A 583 -35.56 -92.20 -28.40
N GLU A 584 -36.31 -91.15 -28.73
CA GLU A 584 -37.35 -91.17 -29.75
C GLU A 584 -36.75 -91.53 -31.13
N LEU A 585 -35.67 -90.86 -31.54
CA LEU A 585 -34.98 -91.14 -32.80
C LEU A 585 -34.41 -92.56 -32.86
N ILE A 586 -33.84 -93.06 -31.77
CA ILE A 586 -33.39 -94.46 -31.67
C ILE A 586 -34.59 -95.41 -31.79
N GLY A 587 -35.72 -95.06 -31.19
CA GLY A 587 -36.98 -95.78 -31.33
C GLY A 587 -37.46 -95.82 -32.79
N GLU A 588 -37.42 -94.69 -33.49
CA GLU A 588 -37.75 -94.56 -34.91
C GLU A 588 -36.81 -95.37 -35.79
N VAL A 589 -35.49 -95.22 -35.62
CA VAL A 589 -34.47 -95.99 -36.37
C VAL A 589 -34.60 -97.49 -36.09
N ARG A 590 -34.91 -97.89 -34.86
CA ARG A 590 -35.17 -99.29 -34.53
C ARG A 590 -36.46 -99.79 -35.18
N ALA A 591 -37.53 -98.99 -35.19
CA ALA A 591 -38.78 -99.32 -35.87
C ALA A 591 -38.61 -99.41 -37.39
N GLU A 592 -37.85 -98.49 -37.99
CA GLU A 592 -37.48 -98.48 -39.40
C GLU A 592 -36.57 -99.65 -39.74
N GLY A 593 -35.60 -100.00 -38.89
CA GLY A 593 -34.78 -101.20 -39.00
C GLY A 593 -35.61 -102.48 -38.95
N ILE A 594 -36.60 -102.58 -38.04
CA ILE A 594 -37.53 -103.71 -37.98
C ILE A 594 -38.42 -103.75 -39.24
N ALA A 595 -38.87 -102.59 -39.74
CA ALA A 595 -39.65 -102.50 -40.97
C ALA A 595 -38.83 -102.94 -42.20
N ASN A 596 -37.58 -102.50 -42.29
CA ASN A 596 -36.61 -102.88 -43.32
C ASN A 596 -36.26 -104.37 -43.23
N ILE A 597 -36.04 -104.92 -42.04
CA ILE A 597 -35.85 -106.36 -41.83
C ILE A 597 -37.11 -107.13 -42.25
N LYS A 598 -38.30 -106.61 -41.97
CA LYS A 598 -39.58 -107.22 -42.40
C LYS A 598 -39.76 -107.13 -43.92
N GLN A 599 -39.28 -106.07 -44.57
CA GLN A 599 -39.20 -105.92 -46.02
C GLN A 599 -38.18 -106.88 -46.66
N LEU A 600 -36.99 -106.99 -46.08
CA LEU A 600 -35.96 -107.97 -46.45
C LEU A 600 -36.45 -109.41 -46.26
N LYS A 601 -37.22 -109.68 -45.20
CA LYS A 601 -37.84 -111.00 -44.96
C LYS A 601 -38.95 -111.32 -45.96
N LYS A 602 -39.64 -110.29 -46.50
CA LYS A 602 -40.55 -110.44 -47.65
C LYS A 602 -39.78 -110.64 -48.97
N ALA A 603 -38.63 -109.99 -49.14
CA ALA A 603 -37.76 -110.16 -50.31
C ALA A 603 -37.03 -111.53 -50.32
N TRP A 604 -36.63 -112.06 -49.16
CA TRP A 604 -35.98 -113.37 -48.99
C TRP A 604 -36.96 -114.55 -48.94
N GLY A 605 -38.27 -114.29 -48.90
CA GLY A 605 -39.32 -115.32 -49.02
C GLY A 605 -39.52 -115.85 -50.44
N SER A 606 -38.77 -115.34 -51.42
CA SER A 606 -38.86 -115.68 -52.82
C SER A 606 -37.44 -115.90 -53.38
N ALA A 607 -37.14 -117.16 -53.69
CA ALA A 607 -35.95 -117.70 -54.36
C ALA A 607 -34.68 -117.95 -53.51
N ARG A 608 -34.36 -119.24 -53.40
CA ARG A 608 -33.04 -119.83 -53.07
C ARG A 608 -32.16 -119.85 -54.35
N PRO A 609 -30.85 -120.14 -54.28
CA PRO A 609 -29.79 -119.38 -54.91
C PRO A 609 -29.22 -120.06 -56.17
N GLU A 610 -28.56 -119.30 -57.05
CA GLU A 610 -27.13 -119.53 -57.37
C GLU A 610 -26.57 -118.53 -58.38
N GLU A 611 -25.34 -118.11 -58.04
CA GLU A 611 -24.15 -117.79 -58.85
C GLU A 611 -24.19 -116.86 -60.06
N GLY A 612 -23.39 -115.78 -59.94
CA GLY A 612 -22.43 -115.44 -60.99
C GLY A 612 -22.20 -113.96 -61.23
N ALA A 613 -20.92 -113.56 -61.13
CA ALA A 613 -20.27 -112.34 -61.65
C ALA A 613 -20.47 -111.04 -60.84
N LYS A 614 -19.42 -110.55 -60.14
CA LYS A 614 -18.27 -109.77 -60.63
C LYS A 614 -18.67 -108.39 -61.16
N GLU A 615 -18.43 -107.37 -60.33
CA GLU A 615 -18.20 -105.93 -60.59
C GLU A 615 -18.37 -105.25 -59.20
N ASN A 616 -17.46 -104.47 -58.59
CA ASN A 616 -16.30 -103.72 -59.04
C ASN A 616 -15.26 -103.62 -57.92
N THR A 617 -14.03 -104.03 -58.23
CA THR A 617 -12.83 -103.87 -57.41
C THR A 617 -12.13 -102.53 -57.72
N ALA A 618 -12.90 -101.44 -57.83
CA ALA A 618 -12.40 -100.13 -58.28
C ALA A 618 -12.89 -98.91 -57.48
N GLU A 619 -13.77 -99.07 -56.49
CA GLU A 619 -14.24 -97.93 -55.65
C GLU A 619 -13.60 -97.88 -54.25
N GLU A 620 -12.89 -98.93 -53.82
CA GLU A 620 -12.28 -99.01 -52.48
C GLU A 620 -10.98 -98.21 -52.30
N GLN A 621 -10.41 -97.62 -53.36
CA GLN A 621 -9.15 -96.86 -53.27
C GLN A 621 -9.31 -95.33 -53.46
N LEU A 622 -10.48 -94.84 -53.87
CA LEU A 622 -10.75 -93.39 -54.03
C LEU A 622 -11.56 -92.80 -52.86
N CYS A 623 -12.45 -93.57 -52.23
CA CYS A 623 -13.26 -93.11 -51.09
C CYS A 623 -12.47 -92.63 -49.85
N PRO A 624 -11.38 -93.29 -49.39
CA PRO A 624 -10.69 -92.88 -48.17
C PRO A 624 -9.95 -91.54 -48.32
N LEU A 625 -9.44 -91.24 -49.53
CA LEU A 625 -8.62 -90.06 -49.79
C LEU A 625 -9.49 -88.80 -50.03
N GLU A 626 -10.64 -88.94 -50.70
CA GLU A 626 -11.60 -87.85 -50.89
C GLU A 626 -12.40 -87.54 -49.62
N GLN A 627 -12.71 -88.53 -48.77
CA GLN A 627 -13.36 -88.29 -47.48
C GLN A 627 -12.41 -87.72 -46.42
N ALA A 628 -11.14 -88.13 -46.40
CA ALA A 628 -10.15 -87.54 -45.51
C ALA A 628 -9.80 -86.09 -45.91
N SER A 629 -9.66 -85.80 -47.21
CA SER A 629 -9.39 -84.43 -47.69
C SER A 629 -10.60 -83.52 -47.55
N SER A 630 -11.83 -83.98 -47.85
CA SER A 630 -13.04 -83.17 -47.65
C SER A 630 -13.38 -82.97 -46.17
N GLY A 631 -13.15 -83.97 -45.30
CA GLY A 631 -13.33 -83.86 -43.85
C GLY A 631 -12.33 -82.89 -43.20
N THR A 632 -11.07 -82.89 -43.67
CA THR A 632 -10.05 -81.95 -43.18
C THR A 632 -10.35 -80.51 -43.63
N LEU A 633 -10.78 -80.32 -44.88
CA LEU A 633 -11.22 -79.02 -45.38
C LEU A 633 -12.48 -78.51 -44.66
N ALA A 634 -13.49 -79.36 -44.46
CA ALA A 634 -14.71 -79.01 -43.71
C ALA A 634 -14.37 -78.61 -42.26
N ALA A 635 -13.46 -79.32 -41.60
CA ALA A 635 -13.00 -78.99 -40.25
C ALA A 635 -12.27 -77.63 -40.20
N ILE A 636 -11.45 -77.30 -41.21
CA ILE A 636 -10.78 -76.00 -41.31
C ILE A 636 -11.79 -74.89 -41.57
N VAL A 637 -12.77 -75.10 -42.45
CA VAL A 637 -13.84 -74.13 -42.72
C VAL A 637 -14.69 -73.89 -41.46
N CYS A 638 -15.06 -74.93 -40.72
CA CYS A 638 -15.78 -74.79 -39.45
C CYS A 638 -14.95 -74.03 -38.40
N LYS A 639 -13.63 -74.27 -38.31
CA LYS A 639 -12.71 -73.51 -37.44
C LYS A 639 -12.61 -72.04 -37.86
N MET A 640 -12.56 -71.77 -39.16
CA MET A 640 -12.53 -70.40 -39.69
C MET A 640 -13.84 -69.66 -39.40
N GLN A 641 -14.99 -70.32 -39.56
CA GLN A 641 -16.30 -69.75 -39.25
C GLN A 641 -16.50 -69.52 -37.75
N SER A 642 -16.03 -70.42 -36.88
CA SER A 642 -16.09 -70.23 -35.43
C SER A 642 -15.14 -69.11 -34.97
N LEU A 643 -13.93 -69.03 -35.52
CA LEU A 643 -13.01 -67.89 -35.31
C LEU A 643 -13.61 -66.57 -35.79
N GLY A 644 -14.30 -66.55 -36.94
CA GLY A 644 -15.00 -65.39 -37.45
C GLY A 644 -16.11 -64.91 -36.50
N ARG A 645 -16.94 -65.84 -36.02
CA ARG A 645 -17.98 -65.57 -35.01
C ARG A 645 -17.40 -65.08 -33.69
N TRP A 646 -16.30 -65.68 -33.21
CA TRP A 646 -15.59 -65.22 -32.02
C TRP A 646 -15.04 -63.80 -32.19
N ARG A 647 -14.43 -63.49 -33.34
CA ARG A 647 -13.90 -62.15 -33.63
C ARG A 647 -15.02 -61.10 -33.63
N LEU A 648 -16.16 -61.42 -34.24
CA LEU A 648 -17.35 -60.56 -34.21
C LEU A 648 -17.89 -60.37 -32.79
N ALA A 649 -18.03 -61.44 -32.00
CA ALA A 649 -18.52 -61.36 -30.62
C ALA A 649 -17.58 -60.52 -29.72
N VAL A 650 -16.27 -60.67 -29.86
CA VAL A 650 -15.28 -59.88 -29.13
C VAL A 650 -15.34 -58.39 -29.52
N GLN A 651 -15.48 -58.10 -30.81
CA GLN A 651 -15.66 -56.71 -31.27
C GLN A 651 -16.95 -56.11 -30.74
N GLN A 652 -18.06 -56.87 -30.78
CA GLN A 652 -19.35 -56.41 -30.28
C GLN A 652 -19.31 -56.17 -28.77
N ALA A 653 -18.71 -57.07 -27.98
CA ALA A 653 -18.52 -56.90 -26.54
C ALA A 653 -17.62 -55.69 -26.20
N ARG A 654 -16.61 -55.42 -27.02
CA ARG A 654 -15.75 -54.25 -26.86
C ARG A 654 -16.53 -52.96 -27.13
N LEU A 655 -17.33 -52.92 -28.18
CA LEU A 655 -18.15 -51.74 -28.53
C LEU A 655 -19.25 -51.49 -27.50
N THR A 656 -19.94 -52.52 -27.03
CA THR A 656 -20.94 -52.38 -25.96
C THR A 656 -20.29 -51.95 -24.63
N GLY A 657 -19.10 -52.47 -24.33
CA GLY A 657 -18.30 -52.03 -23.19
C GLY A 657 -17.90 -50.56 -23.29
N GLN A 658 -17.52 -50.08 -24.48
CA GLN A 658 -17.20 -48.66 -24.71
C GLN A 658 -18.43 -47.76 -24.62
N LEU A 659 -19.56 -48.18 -25.20
CA LEU A 659 -20.84 -47.44 -25.10
C LEU A 659 -21.28 -47.29 -23.64
N SER A 660 -21.27 -48.37 -22.85
CA SER A 660 -21.68 -48.30 -21.44
C SER A 660 -20.77 -47.40 -20.58
N ARG A 661 -19.47 -47.30 -20.92
CA ARG A 661 -18.55 -46.37 -20.25
C ARG A 661 -18.84 -44.92 -20.64
N ALA A 662 -19.03 -44.66 -21.94
CA ALA A 662 -19.36 -43.33 -22.44
C ALA A 662 -20.70 -42.83 -21.87
N GLU A 663 -21.71 -43.69 -21.75
CA GLU A 663 -23.00 -43.34 -21.11
C GLU A 663 -22.82 -43.00 -19.63
N LYS A 664 -22.03 -43.77 -18.87
CA LYS A 664 -21.74 -43.47 -17.46
C LYS A 664 -20.97 -42.16 -17.30
N GLU A 665 -20.00 -41.90 -18.16
CA GLU A 665 -19.23 -40.65 -18.19
C GLU A 665 -20.14 -39.45 -18.54
N SER A 666 -21.05 -39.61 -19.50
CA SER A 666 -22.04 -38.59 -19.86
C SER A 666 -22.98 -38.26 -18.70
N ILE A 667 -23.56 -39.28 -18.04
CA ILE A 667 -24.44 -39.10 -16.89
C ILE A 667 -23.68 -38.44 -15.73
N HIS A 668 -22.45 -38.85 -15.48
CA HIS A 668 -21.61 -38.25 -14.44
C HIS A 668 -21.29 -36.79 -14.75
N SER A 669 -20.89 -36.47 -15.98
CA SER A 669 -20.65 -35.10 -16.44
C SER A 669 -21.90 -34.22 -16.32
N GLN A 670 -23.08 -34.75 -16.65
CA GLN A 670 -24.34 -34.03 -16.53
C GLN A 670 -24.68 -33.72 -15.06
N ARG A 671 -24.43 -34.66 -14.13
CA ARG A 671 -24.60 -34.43 -12.69
C ARG A 671 -23.65 -33.36 -12.16
N GLU A 672 -22.38 -33.40 -12.54
CA GLU A 672 -21.41 -32.36 -12.15
C GLU A 672 -21.80 -30.99 -12.70
N CYS A 673 -22.28 -30.91 -13.94
CA CYS A 673 -22.77 -29.67 -14.53
C CYS A 673 -23.94 -29.08 -13.73
N LEU A 674 -24.91 -29.91 -13.35
CA LEU A 674 -26.04 -29.47 -12.52
C LEU A 674 -25.60 -29.03 -11.11
N ARG A 675 -24.63 -29.74 -10.51
CA ARG A 675 -24.05 -29.36 -9.21
C ARG A 675 -23.39 -27.98 -9.28
N ILE A 676 -22.57 -27.75 -10.31
CA ILE A 676 -21.90 -26.47 -10.52
C ILE A 676 -22.93 -25.36 -10.75
N LYS A 677 -23.97 -25.62 -11.56
CA LYS A 677 -25.03 -24.64 -11.82
C LYS A 677 -25.76 -24.24 -10.53
N LEU A 678 -26.09 -25.21 -9.68
CA LEU A 678 -26.78 -24.95 -8.42
C LEU A 678 -25.90 -24.15 -7.43
N MET A 679 -24.61 -24.46 -7.35
CA MET A 679 -23.67 -23.68 -6.54
C MET A 679 -23.55 -22.23 -7.04
N ALA A 680 -23.46 -22.04 -8.37
CA ALA A 680 -23.41 -20.70 -8.96
C ALA A 680 -24.69 -19.89 -8.68
N GLU A 681 -25.87 -20.52 -8.75
CA GLU A 681 -27.14 -19.85 -8.42
C GLU A 681 -27.20 -19.43 -6.93
N GLN A 682 -26.69 -20.27 -6.03
CA GLN A 682 -26.58 -19.93 -4.60
C GLN A 682 -25.61 -18.76 -4.35
N GLU A 683 -24.46 -18.75 -5.00
CA GLU A 683 -23.48 -17.66 -4.91
C GLU A 683 -24.06 -16.35 -5.43
N VAL A 684 -24.76 -16.37 -6.57
CA VAL A 684 -25.46 -15.19 -7.10
C VAL A 684 -26.50 -14.66 -6.10
N GLY A 685 -27.23 -15.55 -5.43
CA GLY A 685 -28.18 -15.17 -4.37
C GLY A 685 -27.50 -14.46 -3.20
N LEU A 686 -26.37 -14.99 -2.71
CA LEU A 686 -25.58 -14.37 -1.63
C LEU A 686 -25.01 -13.01 -2.04
N LEU A 687 -24.44 -12.91 -3.24
CA LEU A 687 -23.90 -11.66 -3.77
C LEU A 687 -24.99 -10.59 -3.92
N HIS A 688 -26.20 -10.98 -4.35
CA HIS A 688 -27.33 -10.06 -4.45
C HIS A 688 -27.74 -9.51 -3.08
N GLN A 689 -27.78 -10.37 -2.05
CA GLN A 689 -28.05 -9.94 -0.67
C GLN A 689 -26.97 -8.98 -0.14
N GLN A 690 -25.70 -9.29 -0.37
CA GLN A 690 -24.58 -8.41 0.02
C GLN A 690 -24.65 -7.05 -0.68
N LEU A 691 -24.98 -7.03 -1.97
CA LEU A 691 -25.13 -5.81 -2.75
C LEU A 691 -26.31 -4.95 -2.26
N LEU A 692 -27.43 -5.57 -1.86
CA LEU A 692 -28.55 -4.86 -1.25
C LEU A 692 -28.17 -4.25 0.11
N ALA A 693 -27.48 -5.00 0.97
CA ALA A 693 -27.00 -4.50 2.26
C ALA A 693 -26.02 -3.33 2.07
N ALA A 694 -25.08 -3.44 1.13
CA ALA A 694 -24.15 -2.36 0.81
C ALA A 694 -24.85 -1.10 0.29
N ARG A 695 -25.89 -1.26 -0.54
CA ARG A 695 -26.71 -0.12 -1.02
C ARG A 695 -27.48 0.56 0.11
N GLN A 696 -28.00 -0.19 1.07
CA GLN A 696 -28.67 0.36 2.24
C GLN A 696 -27.69 1.16 3.12
N ALA A 697 -26.52 0.59 3.44
CA ALA A 697 -25.48 1.28 4.20
C ALA A 697 -25.00 2.56 3.49
N LEU A 698 -24.87 2.53 2.16
CA LEU A 698 -24.54 3.71 1.37
C LEU A 698 -25.62 4.80 1.47
N ALA A 699 -26.91 4.42 1.38
CA ALA A 699 -28.02 5.34 1.51
C ALA A 699 -28.04 6.01 2.90
N GLU A 700 -27.82 5.24 3.97
CA GLU A 700 -27.70 5.74 5.34
C GLU A 700 -26.53 6.74 5.46
N ALA A 701 -25.34 6.36 4.98
CA ALA A 701 -24.16 7.24 4.98
C ALA A 701 -24.41 8.55 4.21
N HIS A 702 -25.13 8.50 3.08
CA HIS A 702 -25.52 9.70 2.33
C HIS A 702 -26.49 10.59 3.11
N THR A 703 -27.39 10.03 3.93
CA THR A 703 -28.26 10.85 4.79
C THR A 703 -27.48 11.50 5.91
N ASP A 704 -26.53 10.80 6.52
CA ASP A 704 -25.71 11.36 7.60
C ASP A 704 -24.74 12.43 7.08
N ASN A 705 -24.16 12.23 5.89
CA ASN A 705 -23.34 13.26 5.26
C ASN A 705 -24.16 14.54 4.98
N ARG A 706 -25.43 14.41 4.57
CA ARG A 706 -26.33 15.56 4.39
C ARG A 706 -26.59 16.29 5.71
N LYS A 707 -26.83 15.56 6.81
CA LYS A 707 -27.01 16.16 8.15
C LYS A 707 -25.75 16.90 8.61
N LEU A 708 -24.58 16.31 8.43
CA LEU A 708 -23.29 16.92 8.81
C LEU A 708 -23.02 18.20 8.00
N ARG A 709 -23.30 18.20 6.70
CA ARG A 709 -23.19 19.42 5.88
C ARG A 709 -24.11 20.53 6.38
N GLN A 710 -25.37 20.21 6.69
CA GLN A 710 -26.30 21.18 7.26
C GLN A 710 -25.79 21.75 8.60
N GLN A 711 -25.25 20.89 9.48
CA GLN A 711 -24.64 21.36 10.73
C GLN A 711 -23.44 22.27 10.49
N GLN A 712 -22.56 21.92 9.55
CA GLN A 712 -21.42 22.74 9.18
C GLN A 712 -21.87 24.11 8.64
N ASP A 713 -22.88 24.14 7.78
CA ASP A 713 -23.43 25.39 7.23
C ASP A 713 -24.02 26.29 8.34
N THR A 714 -24.74 25.70 9.30
CA THR A 714 -25.26 26.46 10.44
C THR A 714 -24.15 27.02 11.33
N GLN A 715 -23.07 26.25 11.58
CA GLN A 715 -21.92 26.74 12.34
C GLN A 715 -21.20 27.88 11.58
N ALA A 716 -21.04 27.76 10.27
CA ALA A 716 -20.44 28.80 9.44
C ALA A 716 -21.30 30.07 9.40
N GLN A 717 -22.62 29.96 9.46
CA GLN A 717 -23.52 31.12 9.61
C GLN A 717 -23.33 31.79 10.97
N LEU A 718 -23.34 31.02 12.07
CA LEU A 718 -23.13 31.55 13.42
C LEU A 718 -21.77 32.26 13.58
N LEU A 719 -20.70 31.72 12.99
CA LEU A 719 -19.39 32.37 13.00
C LEU A 719 -19.40 33.72 12.26
N ARG A 720 -20.06 33.80 11.09
CA ARG A 720 -20.22 35.07 10.36
C ARG A 720 -21.02 36.09 11.17
N GLU A 721 -22.09 35.66 11.84
CA GLU A 721 -22.87 36.54 12.73
C GLU A 721 -22.04 37.06 13.91
N LEU A 722 -21.20 36.22 14.50
CA LEU A 722 -20.28 36.62 15.57
C LEU A 722 -19.24 37.62 15.08
N GLU A 723 -18.63 37.39 13.91
CA GLU A 723 -17.70 38.34 13.29
C GLU A 723 -18.36 39.70 13.02
N HIS A 724 -19.61 39.70 12.53
CA HIS A 724 -20.39 40.93 12.34
C HIS A 724 -20.69 41.63 13.66
N ARG A 725 -21.04 40.91 14.73
CA ARG A 725 -21.25 41.52 16.06
C ARG A 725 -19.96 42.12 16.62
N VAL A 726 -18.84 41.41 16.52
CA VAL A 726 -17.54 41.89 17.01
C VAL A 726 -17.07 43.15 16.25
N THR A 727 -17.30 43.19 14.94
CA THR A 727 -16.97 44.39 14.13
C THR A 727 -17.89 45.56 14.45
N GLN A 728 -19.17 45.34 14.71
CA GLN A 728 -20.08 46.40 15.18
C GLN A 728 -19.68 46.92 16.57
N ASP A 729 -19.34 46.03 17.50
CA ASP A 729 -18.87 46.39 18.84
C ASP A 729 -17.55 47.17 18.81
N SER A 730 -16.64 46.85 17.88
CA SER A 730 -15.39 47.61 17.74
C SER A 730 -15.63 49.01 17.19
N VAL A 731 -16.52 49.17 16.20
CA VAL A 731 -16.89 50.47 15.64
C VAL A 731 -17.59 51.35 16.67
N THR A 732 -18.55 50.79 17.43
CA THR A 732 -19.25 51.55 18.49
C THR A 732 -18.29 51.99 19.60
N ARG A 733 -17.34 51.14 20.01
CA ARG A 733 -16.28 51.52 20.96
C ARG A 733 -15.40 52.65 20.41
N GLN A 734 -14.99 52.59 19.14
CA GLN A 734 -14.21 53.66 18.52
C GLN A 734 -14.97 55.00 18.50
N GLN A 735 -16.26 54.97 18.16
CA GLN A 735 -17.11 56.17 18.20
C GLN A 735 -17.21 56.77 19.60
N LEU A 736 -17.36 55.93 20.64
CA LEU A 736 -17.39 56.38 22.02
C LEU A 736 -16.06 57.03 22.45
N GLU A 737 -14.92 56.48 22.02
CA GLU A 737 -13.62 57.09 22.32
C GLU A 737 -13.46 58.46 21.64
N ILE A 738 -13.90 58.61 20.38
CA ILE A 738 -13.89 59.92 19.68
C ILE A 738 -14.76 60.96 20.40
N ILE A 739 -15.94 60.55 20.92
CA ILE A 739 -16.81 61.45 21.69
C ILE A 739 -16.15 61.83 23.02
N LYS A 740 -15.48 60.90 23.71
CA LYS A 740 -14.76 61.20 24.95
C LYS A 740 -13.58 62.15 24.70
N THR A 741 -12.78 61.93 23.66
CA THR A 741 -11.63 62.79 23.36
C THR A 741 -12.08 64.20 23.01
N SER A 742 -13.09 64.35 22.14
CA SER A 742 -13.64 65.67 21.79
C SER A 742 -14.30 66.38 22.98
N GLY A 743 -14.93 65.63 23.90
CA GLY A 743 -15.44 66.18 25.16
C GLY A 743 -14.32 66.67 26.08
N MET A 744 -13.21 65.95 26.16
CA MET A 744 -12.04 66.33 26.95
C MET A 744 -11.31 67.55 26.35
N GLU A 745 -11.22 67.64 25.03
CA GLU A 745 -10.69 68.82 24.32
C GLU A 745 -11.50 70.08 24.62
N LYS A 746 -12.83 70.02 24.55
CA LYS A 746 -13.70 71.16 24.94
C LYS A 746 -13.48 71.59 26.39
N LEU A 747 -13.33 70.62 27.30
CA LEU A 747 -13.06 70.94 28.71
C LEU A 747 -11.70 71.63 28.88
N LEU A 748 -10.68 71.23 28.11
CA LEU A 748 -9.38 71.89 28.11
C LEU A 748 -9.48 73.31 27.59
N GLU A 749 -10.21 73.54 26.49
CA GLU A 749 -10.48 74.90 25.96
C GLU A 749 -11.20 75.78 26.99
N ASP A 750 -12.23 75.25 27.68
CA ASP A 750 -12.95 75.97 28.72
C ASP A 750 -12.04 76.32 29.91
N VAL A 751 -11.16 75.39 30.32
CA VAL A 751 -10.17 75.63 31.38
C VAL A 751 -9.20 76.72 30.96
N GLU A 752 -8.71 76.70 29.73
CA GLU A 752 -7.81 77.72 29.20
C GLU A 752 -8.48 79.10 29.16
N GLN A 753 -9.73 79.19 28.70
CA GLN A 753 -10.51 80.44 28.73
C GLN A 753 -10.71 80.96 30.16
N LYS A 754 -11.01 80.07 31.11
CA LYS A 754 -11.16 80.45 32.53
C LYS A 754 -9.85 80.92 33.13
N GLU A 755 -8.74 80.29 32.77
CA GLU A 755 -7.41 80.72 33.19
C GLU A 755 -7.09 82.13 32.67
N GLN A 756 -7.37 82.41 31.39
CA GLN A 756 -7.21 83.76 30.82
C GLN A 756 -8.08 84.80 31.56
N GLN A 757 -9.33 84.47 31.89
CA GLN A 757 -10.21 85.35 32.69
C GLN A 757 -9.64 85.60 34.09
N LEU A 758 -9.13 84.57 34.76
CA LEU A 758 -8.50 84.69 36.07
C LEU A 758 -7.24 85.56 36.03
N GLN A 759 -6.42 85.45 34.99
CA GLN A 759 -5.25 86.31 34.80
C GLN A 759 -5.65 87.80 34.68
N LEU A 760 -6.70 88.11 33.91
CA LEU A 760 -7.22 89.48 33.79
C LEU A 760 -7.73 90.02 35.12
N LEU A 761 -8.52 89.25 35.86
CA LEU A 761 -9.03 89.63 37.18
C LEU A 761 -7.89 89.83 38.19
N THR A 762 -6.85 88.99 38.13
CA THR A 762 -5.66 89.13 38.97
C THR A 762 -4.94 90.46 38.67
N ALA A 763 -4.76 90.80 37.39
CA ALA A 763 -4.15 92.07 37.00
C ALA A 763 -5.00 93.30 37.41
N GLU A 764 -6.34 93.18 37.41
CA GLU A 764 -7.24 94.21 37.94
C GLU A 764 -7.12 94.37 39.46
N ALA A 765 -7.09 93.26 40.20
CA ALA A 765 -6.90 93.25 41.63
C ALA A 765 -5.57 93.89 42.03
N GLU A 766 -4.48 93.61 41.30
CA GLU A 766 -3.19 94.26 41.50
C GLU A 766 -3.23 95.77 41.25
N ARG A 767 -3.91 96.22 40.17
CA ARG A 767 -4.11 97.65 39.89
C ARG A 767 -4.90 98.33 41.01
N ALA A 768 -5.98 97.71 41.48
CA ALA A 768 -6.78 98.20 42.60
C ALA A 768 -5.97 98.27 43.90
N SER A 769 -5.15 97.26 44.18
CA SER A 769 -4.24 97.24 45.33
C SER A 769 -3.22 98.39 45.28
N LYS A 770 -2.58 98.63 44.12
CA LYS A 770 -1.65 99.77 43.92
C LYS A 770 -2.34 101.11 44.16
N LEU A 771 -3.56 101.30 43.64
CA LEU A 771 -4.36 102.50 43.91
C LEU A 771 -4.73 102.66 45.39
N GLY A 772 -5.09 101.56 46.06
CA GLY A 772 -5.34 101.53 47.50
C GLY A 772 -4.12 101.97 48.31
N GLN A 773 -2.94 101.46 47.98
CA GLN A 773 -1.67 101.87 48.61
C GLN A 773 -1.39 103.38 48.41
N LEU A 774 -1.65 103.92 47.22
CA LEU A 774 -1.48 105.36 46.96
C LEU A 774 -2.44 106.22 47.78
N ARG A 775 -3.72 105.81 47.89
CA ARG A 775 -4.70 106.48 48.75
C ARG A 775 -4.29 106.45 50.21
N TRP A 776 -3.82 105.30 50.71
CA TRP A 776 -3.34 105.16 52.08
C TRP A 776 -2.15 106.10 52.35
N ARG A 777 -1.15 106.17 51.45
CA ARG A 777 -0.02 107.10 51.56
C ARG A 777 -0.43 108.58 51.53
N LYS A 778 -1.53 108.93 50.86
CA LYS A 778 -2.08 110.30 50.89
C LYS A 778 -2.71 110.58 52.26
N MET A 779 -3.57 109.69 52.73
CA MET A 779 -4.21 109.79 54.04
C MET A 779 -3.20 109.84 55.19
N ASP A 780 -2.12 109.05 55.14
CA ASP A 780 -1.06 109.08 56.15
C ASP A 780 -0.34 110.44 56.18
N ARG A 781 -0.06 111.04 55.01
CA ARG A 781 0.51 112.39 54.92
C ARG A 781 -0.44 113.45 55.49
N ASP A 782 -1.73 113.39 55.14
CA ASP A 782 -2.75 114.31 55.66
C ASP A 782 -2.89 114.17 57.19
N LEU A 783 -2.80 112.93 57.70
CA LEU A 783 -2.86 112.64 59.13
C LEU A 783 -1.61 113.16 59.87
N GLN A 784 -0.42 113.04 59.28
CA GLN A 784 0.81 113.65 59.82
C GLN A 784 0.70 115.19 59.85
N GLN A 785 0.16 115.81 58.81
CA GLN A 785 -0.08 117.27 58.78
C GLN A 785 -1.10 117.71 59.84
N MET A 786 -2.18 116.95 60.04
CA MET A 786 -3.14 117.20 61.12
C MET A 786 -2.48 117.06 62.49
N ARG A 787 -1.66 116.02 62.69
CA ARG A 787 -0.90 115.84 63.94
C ARG A 787 0.06 117.00 64.20
N SER A 788 0.76 117.52 63.19
CA SER A 788 1.65 118.67 63.36
C SER A 788 0.89 119.97 63.66
N ARG A 789 -0.25 120.20 63.01
CA ARG A 789 -1.15 121.34 63.34
C ARG A 789 -1.66 121.24 64.78
N LEU A 790 -2.12 120.06 65.19
CA LEU A 790 -2.61 119.82 66.55
C LEU A 790 -1.49 119.97 67.59
N ALA A 791 -0.25 119.62 67.25
CA ALA A 791 0.92 119.85 68.08
C ALA A 791 1.26 121.36 68.21
N GLN A 792 1.16 122.12 67.12
CA GLN A 792 1.28 123.59 67.15
C GLN A 792 0.15 124.24 67.96
N GLU A 793 -1.10 123.79 67.80
CA GLU A 793 -2.21 124.28 68.64
C GLU A 793 -1.98 123.95 70.11
N ARG A 794 -1.47 122.74 70.42
CA ARG A 794 -1.07 122.39 71.79
C ARG A 794 0.07 123.27 72.30
N SER A 795 1.08 123.57 71.50
CA SER A 795 2.19 124.43 71.94
C SER A 795 1.74 125.87 72.17
N VAL A 796 0.92 126.43 71.28
CA VAL A 796 0.33 127.77 71.47
C VAL A 796 -0.57 127.80 72.71
N LYS A 797 -1.36 126.74 72.95
CA LYS A 797 -2.16 126.63 74.17
C LYS A 797 -1.27 126.51 75.41
N LEU A 798 -0.20 125.73 75.36
CA LEU A 798 0.77 125.62 76.45
C LEU A 798 1.49 126.95 76.71
N ASP A 799 1.87 127.69 75.67
CA ASP A 799 2.44 129.04 75.78
C ASP A 799 1.43 130.03 76.36
N ALA A 800 0.15 129.97 75.96
CA ALA A 800 -0.90 130.77 76.56
C ALA A 800 -1.10 130.42 78.03
N PHE A 801 -1.10 129.13 78.40
CA PHE A 801 -1.12 128.70 79.80
C PHE A 801 0.13 129.13 80.57
N HIS A 802 1.30 129.13 79.94
CA HIS A 802 2.53 129.65 80.54
C HIS A 802 2.45 131.17 80.72
N ARG A 803 1.87 131.91 79.78
CA ARG A 803 1.63 133.36 79.89
C ARG A 803 0.63 133.69 80.99
N VAL A 804 -0.42 132.89 81.13
CA VAL A 804 -1.36 132.97 82.27
C VAL A 804 -0.65 132.64 83.57
N ARG A 805 0.26 131.65 83.58
CA ARG A 805 1.07 131.32 84.76
C ARG A 805 2.09 132.41 85.10
N GLU A 806 2.67 133.08 84.10
CA GLU A 806 3.51 134.27 84.27
C GLU A 806 2.71 135.47 84.79
N LEU A 807 1.48 135.68 84.31
CA LEU A 807 0.59 136.72 84.82
C LEU A 807 0.10 136.39 86.25
N GLN A 808 -0.12 135.11 86.56
CA GLN A 808 -0.40 134.64 87.91
C GLN A 808 0.83 134.77 88.83
N SER A 809 2.06 134.56 88.34
CA SER A 809 3.28 134.81 89.11
C SER A 809 3.54 136.30 89.32
N GLN A 810 3.24 137.16 88.33
CA GLN A 810 3.29 138.63 88.47
C GLN A 810 2.25 139.18 89.46
N LEU A 811 1.12 138.50 89.65
CA LEU A 811 0.13 138.80 90.71
C LEU A 811 0.54 138.26 92.09
N HIS A 812 1.32 137.18 92.13
CA HIS A 812 1.86 136.61 93.38
C HIS A 812 3.19 137.24 93.84
N ASP A 813 3.83 138.09 93.03
CA ASP A 813 5.05 138.85 93.38
C ASP A 813 4.77 140.16 94.18
N MET A 814 3.51 140.50 94.48
CA MET A 814 3.14 141.59 95.41
C MET A 814 2.77 141.13 96.83
N GLU A 815 2.80 139.83 97.10
CA GLU A 815 2.69 139.26 98.44
C GLU A 815 3.77 138.17 98.62
N GLN A 816 4.99 138.63 98.85
CA GLN A 816 6.03 137.84 99.51
C GLN A 816 5.78 137.87 101.04
N PRO A 817 6.30 136.90 101.85
CA PRO A 817 7.48 136.11 101.53
C PRO A 817 7.45 134.62 101.95
N SER A 818 8.42 133.90 101.40
CA SER A 818 9.30 132.95 102.10
C SER A 818 8.67 131.85 102.97
N LEU A 819 8.94 130.59 102.60
CA LEU A 819 9.95 129.78 103.29
C LEU A 819 10.15 128.45 102.55
N GLN A 820 11.22 128.47 101.76
CA GLN A 820 11.92 127.33 101.19
C GLN A 820 12.68 126.63 102.33
N MET A 821 12.47 125.33 102.52
CA MET A 821 13.44 124.49 103.24
C MET A 821 13.80 123.26 102.41
N GLY A 822 15.11 123.20 102.18
CA GLY A 822 16.03 122.12 101.84
C GLY A 822 15.49 120.72 101.50
N SER A 823 15.98 120.10 100.42
CA SER A 823 17.34 119.55 100.27
C SER A 823 17.53 118.31 101.18
N SER A 824 18.27 117.24 100.87
CA SER A 824 19.34 116.98 99.90
C SER A 824 19.68 115.47 100.04
N SER A 825 20.53 114.97 99.14
CA SER A 825 21.24 113.68 99.15
C SER A 825 20.48 112.52 98.51
N GLY A 826 20.91 111.92 97.40
CA GLY A 826 22.26 111.84 96.84
C GLY A 826 22.92 110.52 97.24
N LEU A 827 23.30 109.77 96.20
CA LEU A 827 24.44 108.84 96.10
C LEU A 827 24.25 107.33 96.42
N ILE A 828 24.57 106.55 95.37
CA ILE A 828 25.33 105.27 95.33
C ILE A 828 24.47 104.01 95.67
N SER A 829 24.48 102.88 94.95
CA SER A 829 25.53 102.20 94.18
C SER A 829 24.95 101.15 93.21
N GLN A 830 25.57 101.07 92.03
CA GLN A 830 26.06 99.89 91.30
C GLN A 830 25.64 98.47 91.75
N ILE A 831 25.31 97.61 90.77
CA ILE A 831 25.99 96.32 90.51
C ILE A 831 25.60 95.75 89.12
N HIS A 832 26.65 95.50 88.33
CA HIS A 832 26.92 94.50 87.28
C HIS A 832 25.94 94.13 86.14
N CYS A 833 26.42 94.49 84.93
CA CYS A 833 26.42 93.81 83.62
C CYS A 833 26.50 92.25 83.66
N PRO A 834 26.32 91.47 82.54
CA PRO A 834 26.69 91.94 81.21
C PRO A 834 26.03 91.35 79.93
N LEU A 835 26.49 91.97 78.84
CA LEU A 835 26.66 91.53 77.45
C LEU A 835 25.52 91.85 76.44
N ASN A 836 25.72 93.01 75.81
CA ASN A 836 25.89 93.24 74.36
C ASN A 836 24.75 92.88 73.38
N SER A 837 24.41 93.66 72.36
CA SER A 837 24.66 95.05 71.93
C SER A 837 23.86 95.22 70.63
N ALA A 838 23.32 96.43 70.41
CA ALA A 838 23.05 97.06 69.10
C ALA A 838 22.00 96.42 68.16
N SER A 839 21.31 97.12 67.27
CA SER A 839 20.72 98.47 67.22
C SER A 839 19.95 98.56 65.88
N ALA A 840 18.91 99.40 65.86
CA ALA A 840 18.31 100.05 64.69
C ALA A 840 17.54 99.20 63.65
N LEU A 841 16.21 99.29 63.80
CA LEU A 841 15.24 99.73 62.79
C LEU A 841 15.64 99.76 61.29
N SER A 842 14.76 99.06 60.54
CA SER A 842 14.22 99.41 59.22
C SER A 842 14.91 98.87 57.97
N ARG A 843 14.04 98.59 56.98
CA ARG A 843 14.24 98.25 55.56
C ARG A 843 14.59 96.79 55.24
N CYS A 844 13.52 96.03 54.97
CA CYS A 844 13.58 94.75 54.28
C CYS A 844 13.52 94.95 52.76
N SER A 845 14.61 94.62 52.06
CA SER A 845 14.63 93.84 50.82
C SER A 845 16.04 93.90 50.21
N HIS A 846 16.68 92.75 50.01
CA HIS A 846 17.18 92.25 48.71
C HIS A 846 18.25 91.14 48.86
N HIS A 847 18.18 90.22 47.89
CA HIS A 847 19.21 89.30 47.34
C HIS A 847 19.52 87.93 47.99
N PHE A 848 19.26 86.89 47.17
CA PHE A 848 19.84 85.54 47.01
C PHE A 848 21.36 85.44 47.32
N PRO A 849 21.97 84.27 47.69
CA PRO A 849 21.92 83.02 46.88
C PRO A 849 22.08 81.63 47.59
N LYS A 850 21.81 80.56 46.81
CA LYS A 850 22.46 79.20 46.70
C LYS A 850 23.29 78.67 47.90
N THR A 851 23.26 77.39 48.34
CA THR A 851 23.29 76.10 47.61
C THR A 851 23.29 74.90 48.59
N ASN A 852 22.86 73.72 48.11
CA ASN A 852 23.32 72.34 48.41
C ASN A 852 22.89 71.56 49.69
N LEU A 853 22.09 70.50 49.47
CA LEU A 853 22.22 69.06 49.84
C LEU A 853 22.99 68.67 51.13
N PRO A 854 22.55 67.64 51.91
CA PRO A 854 22.38 66.29 51.37
C PRO A 854 21.24 65.40 51.93
N SER A 855 21.08 64.28 51.23
CA SER A 855 20.37 63.03 51.52
C SER A 855 20.34 62.56 52.98
N ASN A 856 19.16 62.13 53.47
CA ASN A 856 19.00 60.77 54.02
C ASN A 856 17.53 60.32 54.16
N LYS A 857 17.38 59.01 53.95
CA LYS A 857 16.16 58.18 53.94
C LYS A 857 15.51 58.07 55.33
N MET A 858 14.18 58.03 55.42
CA MET A 858 13.41 56.95 56.08
C MET A 858 11.88 57.16 55.94
N THR A 859 11.25 56.26 55.18
CA THR A 859 10.00 55.52 55.44
C THR A 859 8.87 56.20 56.25
N ARG A 860 7.70 56.42 55.61
CA ARG A 860 6.42 56.43 56.31
C ARG A 860 5.30 55.76 55.51
N ARG A 861 4.76 54.72 56.14
CA ARG A 861 3.67 53.82 55.75
C ARG A 861 2.33 54.52 56.05
N THR A 862 1.42 54.59 55.09
CA THR A 862 0.04 55.07 55.30
C THR A 862 -0.97 53.99 54.92
N GLN A 863 -1.84 53.67 55.88
CA GLN A 863 -2.98 52.75 55.81
C GLN A 863 -4.16 53.41 55.08
N ARG A 864 -4.98 52.61 54.41
CA ARG A 864 -6.23 53.02 53.72
C ARG A 864 -7.46 52.58 54.56
N PRO A 865 -8.61 53.32 54.57
CA PRO A 865 -9.68 53.11 55.54
C PRO A 865 -10.75 52.10 55.10
N LYS A 866 -11.44 51.53 56.11
CA LYS A 866 -12.56 50.56 56.03
C LYS A 866 -13.91 51.23 55.71
N THR A 867 -14.79 50.53 55.00
CA THR A 867 -16.25 50.74 55.04
C THR A 867 -17.01 49.39 55.09
N VAL A 868 -18.17 49.42 55.75
CA VAL A 868 -18.93 48.31 56.36
C VAL A 868 -20.08 47.84 55.45
N PRO A 869 -20.59 46.59 55.56
CA PRO A 869 -21.50 45.98 54.58
C PRO A 869 -22.96 45.91 55.06
N ILE A 870 -23.95 46.47 54.33
CA ILE A 870 -25.38 46.13 54.49
C ILE A 870 -26.17 46.22 53.16
N LYS A 871 -26.71 45.06 52.77
CA LYS A 871 -28.00 44.71 52.12
C LYS A 871 -28.89 45.83 51.52
N ASN A 872 -29.34 45.69 50.26
CA ASN A 872 -30.70 45.23 49.90
C ASN A 872 -31.05 45.30 48.39
N LYS A 873 -31.76 44.24 47.95
CA LYS A 873 -32.81 44.14 46.92
C LYS A 873 -32.51 44.52 45.46
N ARG A 874 -32.44 43.50 44.61
CA ARG A 874 -33.24 43.49 43.38
C ARG A 874 -34.14 42.25 43.35
N ARG A 875 -35.43 42.56 43.27
CA ARG A 875 -36.55 41.64 43.07
C ARG A 875 -36.56 41.16 41.62
N ILE A 876 -36.95 39.90 41.54
CA ILE A 876 -37.41 39.06 40.44
C ILE A 876 -38.74 39.64 39.90
N ASP A 877 -38.95 39.67 38.59
CA ASP A 877 -39.94 38.80 37.91
C ASP A 877 -40.14 39.06 36.40
N ASP A 878 -40.52 37.95 35.76
CA ASP A 878 -41.15 37.71 34.46
C ASP A 878 -40.31 37.61 33.18
N GLY A 879 -40.18 36.36 32.69
CA GLY A 879 -39.88 36.08 31.28
C GLY A 879 -39.34 34.70 30.88
N PHE A 880 -39.83 33.60 31.48
CA PHE A 880 -39.88 32.20 30.99
C PHE A 880 -38.88 31.66 29.94
N LEU A 881 -38.15 30.59 30.29
CA LEU A 881 -38.37 29.21 29.81
C LEU A 881 -37.54 28.20 30.64
N PRO A 882 -38.00 26.95 30.83
CA PRO A 882 -37.81 26.21 32.07
C PRO A 882 -36.68 25.17 32.01
N ASN A 883 -36.07 24.95 33.17
CA ASN A 883 -35.41 23.72 33.52
C ASN A 883 -35.94 23.31 34.91
N VAL A 884 -36.91 22.39 34.92
CA VAL A 884 -37.37 21.70 36.13
C VAL A 884 -37.26 20.21 35.87
N ALA A 885 -36.67 19.59 36.89
CA ALA A 885 -36.53 18.17 37.12
C ALA A 885 -37.82 17.38 36.86
N GLU A 886 -37.65 16.13 36.45
CA GLU A 886 -38.23 14.99 37.17
C GLU A 886 -37.65 13.67 36.61
N ASN A 887 -37.31 12.77 37.53
CA ASN A 887 -37.18 11.32 37.33
C ASN A 887 -35.94 10.80 36.59
N VAL A 888 -34.79 10.83 37.27
CA VAL A 888 -33.85 9.70 37.21
C VAL A 888 -34.40 8.60 38.13
N GLN A 889 -35.37 7.85 37.62
CA GLN A 889 -35.67 6.50 38.10
C GLN A 889 -35.19 5.53 37.03
N LEU A 890 -34.23 4.70 37.44
CA LEU A 890 -33.89 3.44 36.81
C LEU A 890 -35.17 2.68 36.44
N THR A 891 -35.45 2.59 35.15
CA THR A 891 -36.21 1.48 34.57
C THR A 891 -35.35 0.88 33.47
N THR A 892 -34.60 -0.13 33.89
CA THR A 892 -34.31 -1.34 33.12
C THR A 892 -35.13 -1.44 31.83
N SER A 893 -34.51 -1.08 30.71
CA SER A 893 -34.89 -1.60 29.40
C SER A 893 -33.67 -2.37 28.90
N GLN A 894 -33.77 -3.69 29.07
CA GLN A 894 -32.88 -4.66 28.46
C GLN A 894 -32.62 -4.26 27.01
N VAL A 895 -31.36 -4.01 26.66
CA VAL A 895 -30.92 -4.31 25.31
C VAL A 895 -31.05 -5.84 25.21
N GLN A 896 -32.19 -6.29 24.67
CA GLN A 896 -32.26 -7.58 24.04
C GLN A 896 -31.29 -7.52 22.88
N THR A 897 -30.07 -8.02 23.11
CA THR A 897 -29.33 -8.73 22.08
C THR A 897 -30.29 -9.77 21.52
N ALA A 898 -30.86 -9.47 20.36
CA ALA A 898 -31.57 -10.47 19.59
C ALA A 898 -30.55 -11.59 19.28
N PRO A 899 -30.76 -12.82 19.76
CA PRO A 899 -29.98 -13.94 19.29
C PRO A 899 -30.34 -14.13 17.82
N SER A 900 -29.34 -14.25 16.95
CA SER A 900 -29.49 -14.89 15.65
C SER A 900 -29.83 -16.37 15.88
N ARG A 901 -31.08 -16.62 16.28
CA ARG A 901 -31.69 -17.94 16.33
C ARG A 901 -32.05 -18.28 14.89
N ILE A 902 -31.17 -19.02 14.22
CA ILE A 902 -31.56 -19.82 13.07
C ILE A 902 -32.55 -20.86 13.63
N SER A 903 -33.85 -20.58 13.49
CA SER A 903 -34.89 -21.56 13.72
C SER A 903 -34.86 -22.52 12.54
N PHE A 904 -34.22 -23.68 12.68
CA PHE A 904 -34.49 -24.82 11.82
C PHE A 904 -35.96 -25.20 12.03
N ARG A 905 -36.80 -24.84 11.07
CA ARG A 905 -38.15 -25.37 10.98
C ARG A 905 -38.02 -26.78 10.42
N HIS A 906 -38.25 -27.78 11.27
CA HIS A 906 -38.55 -29.14 10.82
C HIS A 906 -39.93 -29.11 10.17
N ASP A 907 -39.99 -28.90 8.85
CA ASP A 907 -41.16 -29.31 8.09
C ASP A 907 -41.00 -30.81 7.82
N SER A 908 -41.66 -31.57 8.70
CA SER A 908 -42.02 -32.95 8.47
C SER A 908 -43.14 -32.97 7.44
N PHE A 909 -42.84 -33.48 6.24
CA PHE A 909 -43.87 -34.01 5.35
C PHE A 909 -43.55 -35.46 5.04
N SER A 910 -44.39 -36.31 5.62
CA SER A 910 -44.74 -37.63 5.15
C SER A 910 -45.21 -37.59 3.69
N SER A 911 -44.47 -38.28 2.82
CA SER A 911 -44.97 -39.14 1.73
C SER A 911 -43.80 -39.61 0.88
#